data_AF-A0A5C0AWV9-F1
#
_entry.id   AF-A0A5C0AWV9-F1
#
_cell.length_a   1.000
_cell.length_b   1.000
_cell.length_c   1.000
_cell.angle_alpha   90.00
_cell.angle_beta   90.00
_cell.angle_gamma   90.00
#
_symmetry.space_group_name_H-M   'P 1'
#
loop_
_entity.id
_entity.type
_entity.pdbx_description
1 polymer ?
#
loop_
_entity_poly.entity_id
_entity_poly.type
_entity_poly.pdbx_seq_one_letter_code
_entity_poly.pdbx_strand_id
1 'polypeptide(L)'
;MVSASAKGLRSIPSPADGISTHSLSAPFLGIKTAMSETIVSTSGTKAREIVFIDSRVKDPQTLLAGLAEGVEVVYLNAQADGLAQMAEALGESGEYAAVHVFAHGDNGRMLLGNTLVDEGALAGHADTLAALGRGLTEDGDLLLFVCDLGSGEVGARFVASLAALTGADVAASDDRTGAGGDWDLEVTQGSIDSGGVLSAEALAAYQYSLAIPTATIVVSNPAMKIGSTSLVTITFSEAVIGLDHSAFTVAGGTLNTVSSSDGGITWTTTFTPTSGITSSSNVITLDNTLVTSVSTGTAGVGSTPSNSYAVDTQRPTVTIVVANDRLGIGSSSQVTFTFSEAVTGFTTLDLTSSTGIVHTLTTSDGITWTATLIPLSNSTSLSNVISLDGAGVADVAGNMGSGSPISNNYIVDTVAPTATITLDNSALKAGDTSLVTIAFSEAVTGFSNASLTVANGSLGTVSSANGGVTWTAVYTPDAGITSNTGVIGLTNAGVTDQVGNVITGTVNSDNITVNTVRPTATIAMSDTAVVEGDLPVVTITFSEAVTGFANDDLTTPSGTLSAVSSADGGITWTATFTPNGNVGALNNAIVLNMAGVTNASGNTGTGTVASSNYSVDTVVPTPPTAPTGPAIDVDGAQVSTGTAPDGSIVTTIAPVTPRTNDPASGNVKQAEVPVVTTADGQVILQVSVPVGVGVQVQGNANASTGDAALAELVNRIRDSSSNPDLLGSGQSFVGALGANTPLTVRTITGSTAAGFDPAVPLVISGNTTGQQAIVLDTRSLPTGSIVRMDNVNFAAVVGTAHLVGGAGSNVVFADDAEQFMVLGAGDDVIHGGGGNDTVGSLRGKDQIFGDAGDDVVYGGADDDTLSGGTGNDRLNGGFGLDTALQSGTLADYAVTRDGNTVVLTHRSSGEIDRLLDVEVVQFDSGRNLVIAHEASDVAMLTALHPTAQLIELNLTRAVRGTDGNDVVTPTLGIGLNIDLGAGLDVVRLAGGRASVHLEVEAGHLVELTRLEDGAMLSFRNTELLAFANGDVTVLAQTKDQAVLGRAYELLLNRNVDVDGFQFWASGLAAGASLQSVLTEITTSREAASIFSLSDSAFLDQLYLRGFDRAADASGKAYWLDALARGESRAKVLEGFAGSNEAIALIGSTVDVTVMT
;
A
#
# COMPACT_ATOMS: atom_id res chain seq x y z
N MET A 1 13.54 28.05 -24.43
CA MET A 1 14.07 27.26 -25.56
C MET A 1 12.99 26.32 -26.05
N VAL A 2 12.81 26.26 -27.38
CA VAL A 2 12.00 25.30 -28.19
C VAL A 2 10.46 25.47 -28.06
N SER A 3 9.79 26.31 -28.88
CA SER A 3 9.37 26.17 -30.31
C SER A 3 8.15 25.24 -30.49
N ALA A 4 7.15 25.43 -31.36
CA ALA A 4 6.90 26.32 -32.49
C ALA A 4 5.37 26.28 -32.81
N SER A 5 4.80 27.31 -33.45
CA SER A 5 4.30 27.31 -34.86
C SER A 5 2.78 27.52 -34.86
N ALA A 6 2.10 28.24 -35.76
CA ALA A 6 2.47 29.01 -36.94
C ALA A 6 1.23 29.84 -37.38
N LYS A 7 1.46 31.00 -38.01
CA LYS A 7 0.95 31.42 -39.33
C LYS A 7 0.83 32.94 -39.44
N GLY A 8 1.67 33.52 -40.29
CA GLY A 8 1.40 34.80 -40.94
C GLY A 8 0.88 34.58 -42.36
N LEU A 9 0.16 35.57 -42.90
CA LEU A 9 0.35 36.13 -44.24
C LEU A 9 -0.63 37.30 -44.53
N ARG A 10 -0.03 38.38 -45.07
CA ARG A 10 -0.56 39.37 -46.05
C ARG A 10 -1.30 40.64 -45.59
N SER A 11 -0.51 41.72 -45.57
CA SER A 11 -0.57 42.94 -46.42
C SER A 11 -1.90 43.69 -46.69
N ILE A 12 -1.96 44.91 -46.09
CA ILE A 12 -2.33 46.27 -46.58
C ILE A 12 -3.59 46.47 -47.45
N PRO A 13 -4.47 47.41 -47.04
CA PRO A 13 -4.79 48.58 -47.88
C PRO A 13 -4.83 49.94 -47.13
N SER A 14 -4.64 51.02 -47.92
CA SER A 14 -5.02 52.46 -47.74
C SER A 14 -6.54 52.64 -47.38
N PRO A 15 -7.16 53.82 -47.10
CA PRO A 15 -6.76 55.22 -47.47
C PRO A 15 -7.25 56.42 -46.61
N ALA A 16 -6.88 57.63 -47.10
CA ALA A 16 -7.60 58.94 -47.05
C ALA A 16 -7.72 59.65 -45.68
N ASP A 17 -7.46 60.95 -45.52
CA ASP A 17 -7.93 62.18 -46.20
C ASP A 17 -6.85 63.29 -46.14
N GLY A 18 -6.73 64.33 -46.98
CA GLY A 18 -7.66 65.04 -47.87
C GLY A 18 -7.70 66.54 -47.50
N ILE A 19 -7.53 67.44 -48.51
CA ILE A 19 -7.73 68.92 -48.60
C ILE A 19 -6.43 69.62 -49.10
N SER A 20 -6.21 69.91 -50.40
CA SER A 20 -6.87 70.87 -51.33
C SER A 20 -6.48 72.33 -51.04
N THR A 21 -6.06 73.23 -51.96
CA THR A 21 -5.93 73.28 -53.43
C THR A 21 -5.23 74.59 -53.86
N HIS A 22 -4.64 74.57 -55.07
CA HIS A 22 -4.69 75.60 -56.14
C HIS A 22 -3.33 75.99 -56.76
N SER A 23 -3.19 75.60 -58.04
CA SER A 23 -2.25 76.12 -59.03
C SER A 23 -2.79 77.41 -59.68
N LEU A 24 -1.90 78.23 -60.26
CA LEU A 24 -2.17 79.10 -61.43
C LEU A 24 -0.85 79.63 -62.06
N SER A 25 -0.65 79.28 -63.35
CA SER A 25 -0.05 79.99 -64.50
C SER A 25 1.02 81.12 -64.37
N ALA A 26 2.19 80.89 -65.01
CA ALA A 26 2.93 81.65 -66.07
C ALA A 26 2.74 83.18 -66.31
N PRO A 27 3.53 83.88 -67.18
CA PRO A 27 4.93 83.77 -67.68
C PRO A 27 5.72 85.11 -67.51
N PHE A 28 6.98 85.26 -67.94
CA PHE A 28 7.46 86.48 -68.65
C PHE A 28 8.88 86.32 -69.26
N LEU A 29 9.08 87.03 -70.37
CA LEU A 29 10.13 86.93 -71.38
C LEU A 29 10.85 88.29 -71.49
N GLY A 30 12.15 88.29 -71.84
CA GLY A 30 12.92 89.46 -72.31
C GLY A 30 13.79 90.15 -71.25
N ILE A 31 14.99 90.69 -71.52
CA ILE A 31 15.50 91.37 -72.73
C ILE A 31 17.04 91.27 -72.75
N LYS A 32 17.60 91.00 -73.95
CA LYS A 32 19.00 91.23 -74.36
C LYS A 32 19.30 92.72 -74.47
N THR A 33 20.48 93.20 -74.07
CA THR A 33 21.30 94.25 -74.75
C THR A 33 22.63 94.37 -73.99
N ALA A 34 23.84 94.55 -74.53
CA ALA A 34 24.48 94.39 -75.83
C ALA A 34 25.97 94.74 -75.63
N MET A 35 26.72 94.56 -76.72
CA MET A 35 28.01 95.18 -77.07
C MET A 35 29.27 94.48 -76.54
N SER A 36 30.38 94.35 -77.26
CA SER A 36 30.77 94.29 -78.68
C SER A 36 32.29 94.52 -78.67
N GLU A 37 32.98 93.84 -79.58
CA GLU A 37 34.31 94.19 -80.14
C GLU A 37 35.59 93.97 -79.31
N THR A 38 36.20 92.81 -79.60
CA THR A 38 37.53 92.66 -80.22
C THR A 38 38.45 93.89 -80.26
N ILE A 39 39.58 93.85 -79.52
CA ILE A 39 40.85 94.45 -79.96
C ILE A 39 42.03 93.50 -79.65
N VAL A 40 42.92 93.48 -80.63
CA VAL A 40 44.17 92.75 -80.88
C VAL A 40 45.20 92.80 -79.74
N SER A 41 45.98 91.73 -79.67
CA SER A 41 47.15 91.51 -78.83
C SER A 41 48.22 92.61 -78.92
N THR A 42 48.78 92.97 -77.77
CA THR A 42 50.20 93.36 -77.63
C THR A 42 50.75 92.78 -76.34
N SER A 43 51.94 92.21 -76.42
CA SER A 43 52.55 91.42 -75.36
C SER A 43 53.19 92.30 -74.29
N GLY A 44 52.83 92.03 -73.02
CA GLY A 44 53.66 92.28 -71.84
C GLY A 44 53.20 93.42 -70.93
N THR A 45 52.51 93.10 -69.81
CA THR A 45 52.46 93.91 -68.57
C THR A 45 51.67 93.19 -67.46
N LYS A 46 52.26 93.06 -66.26
CA LYS A 46 51.72 92.73 -64.91
C LYS A 46 50.78 91.51 -64.76
N ALA A 47 51.10 90.63 -63.81
CA ALA A 47 50.18 89.58 -63.36
C ALA A 47 48.89 90.20 -62.79
N ARG A 48 47.73 89.59 -63.04
CA ARG A 48 46.42 90.07 -62.57
C ARG A 48 46.20 89.63 -61.13
N GLU A 49 45.55 90.47 -60.33
CA GLU A 49 45.14 90.14 -58.97
C GLU A 49 43.69 90.56 -58.76
N ILE A 50 42.97 89.84 -57.91
CA ILE A 50 41.55 90.07 -57.65
C ILE A 50 41.25 90.01 -56.15
N VAL A 51 40.38 90.91 -55.71
CA VAL A 51 39.91 91.05 -54.34
C VAL A 51 38.43 90.68 -54.28
N PHE A 52 38.09 89.70 -53.47
CA PHE A 52 36.74 89.36 -53.08
C PHE A 52 36.42 89.95 -51.71
N ILE A 53 35.32 90.68 -51.62
CA ILE A 53 34.82 91.23 -50.36
C ILE A 53 33.41 90.70 -50.13
N ASP A 54 33.21 90.00 -49.02
CA ASP A 54 31.87 89.61 -48.61
C ASP A 54 31.03 90.86 -48.29
N SER A 55 29.80 90.93 -48.81
CA SER A 55 28.94 92.11 -48.63
C SER A 55 28.56 92.40 -47.18
N ARG A 56 28.80 91.49 -46.22
CA ARG A 56 28.65 91.76 -44.77
C ARG A 56 29.86 92.42 -44.15
N VAL A 57 31.03 92.42 -44.80
CA VAL A 57 32.18 93.20 -44.36
C VAL A 57 31.75 94.66 -44.30
N LYS A 58 31.76 95.22 -43.09
CA LYS A 58 31.22 96.56 -42.84
C LYS A 58 32.18 97.63 -43.32
N ASP A 59 31.67 98.69 -43.92
CA ASP A 59 32.46 99.79 -44.49
C ASP A 59 33.66 99.34 -45.37
N PRO A 60 33.42 98.51 -46.40
CA PRO A 60 34.49 97.98 -47.24
C PRO A 60 35.15 99.08 -48.09
N GLN A 61 34.53 100.25 -48.20
CA GLN A 61 35.07 101.42 -48.90
C GLN A 61 36.35 101.94 -48.24
N THR A 62 36.47 101.83 -46.92
CA THR A 62 37.69 102.21 -46.19
C THR A 62 38.87 101.32 -46.57
N LEU A 63 38.65 100.00 -46.75
CA LEU A 63 39.68 99.08 -47.23
C LEU A 63 40.05 99.38 -48.69
N LEU A 64 39.05 99.54 -49.56
CA LEU A 64 39.26 99.77 -50.99
C LEU A 64 39.88 101.12 -51.35
N ALA A 65 39.82 102.13 -50.47
CA ALA A 65 40.48 103.41 -50.69
C ALA A 65 42.00 103.29 -50.83
N GLY A 66 42.60 102.20 -50.32
CA GLY A 66 44.02 101.88 -50.41
C GLY A 66 44.39 100.87 -51.49
N LEU A 67 43.49 100.51 -52.41
CA LEU A 67 43.70 99.44 -53.38
C LEU A 67 44.78 99.79 -54.41
N ALA A 68 45.69 98.86 -54.67
CA ALA A 68 46.73 98.99 -55.70
C ALA A 68 46.14 99.15 -57.12
N GLU A 69 46.80 99.94 -57.96
CA GLU A 69 46.34 100.21 -59.32
C GLU A 69 46.37 98.93 -60.19
N GLY A 70 45.21 98.58 -60.77
CA GLY A 70 45.06 97.44 -61.67
C GLY A 70 44.47 96.16 -61.04
N VAL A 71 44.08 96.20 -59.76
CA VAL A 71 43.45 95.08 -59.05
C VAL A 71 41.93 95.06 -59.26
N GLU A 72 41.37 93.89 -59.55
CA GLU A 72 39.93 93.70 -59.74
C GLU A 72 39.20 93.53 -58.40
N VAL A 73 37.97 94.02 -58.28
CA VAL A 73 37.17 93.92 -57.04
C VAL A 73 35.82 93.30 -57.34
N VAL A 74 35.48 92.27 -56.57
CA VAL A 74 34.18 91.59 -56.64
C VAL A 74 33.54 91.55 -55.26
N TYR A 75 32.30 92.04 -55.19
CA TYR A 75 31.48 91.93 -53.99
C TYR A 75 30.69 90.63 -54.03
N LEU A 76 30.84 89.80 -53.00
CA LEU A 76 30.08 88.57 -52.85
C LEU A 76 28.70 88.90 -52.24
N ASN A 77 27.64 88.48 -52.93
CA ASN A 77 26.28 88.56 -52.43
C ASN A 77 26.10 87.61 -51.24
N ALA A 78 25.75 88.15 -50.07
CA ALA A 78 25.56 87.41 -48.81
C ALA A 78 24.43 86.36 -48.86
N GLN A 79 23.62 86.35 -49.93
CA GLN A 79 22.45 85.48 -50.10
C GLN A 79 22.67 84.41 -51.17
N ALA A 80 23.84 84.38 -51.82
CA ALA A 80 24.23 83.38 -52.79
C ALA A 80 25.50 82.65 -52.33
N ASP A 81 25.80 81.50 -52.93
CA ASP A 81 26.99 80.70 -52.57
C ASP A 81 28.27 81.51 -52.86
N GLY A 82 29.08 81.75 -51.84
CA GLY A 82 30.27 82.58 -51.97
C GLY A 82 31.38 81.94 -52.80
N LEU A 83 31.61 80.64 -52.64
CA LEU A 83 32.66 79.92 -53.39
C LEU A 83 32.31 79.81 -54.88
N ALA A 84 31.03 79.59 -55.19
CA ALA A 84 30.56 79.56 -56.57
C ALA A 84 30.71 80.94 -57.25
N GLN A 85 30.38 82.03 -56.55
CA GLN A 85 30.57 83.40 -57.04
C GLN A 85 32.04 83.71 -57.33
N MET A 86 32.96 83.25 -56.46
CA MET A 86 34.39 83.43 -56.67
C MET A 86 34.90 82.66 -57.89
N ALA A 87 34.53 81.38 -58.01
CA ALA A 87 34.91 80.55 -59.15
C ALA A 87 34.36 81.09 -60.48
N GLU A 88 33.11 81.60 -60.49
CA GLU A 88 32.50 82.22 -61.67
C GLU A 88 33.23 83.51 -62.08
N ALA A 89 33.62 84.36 -61.12
CA ALA A 89 34.31 85.61 -61.40
C ALA A 89 35.75 85.41 -61.91
N LEU A 90 36.46 84.40 -61.41
CA LEU A 90 37.81 84.04 -61.86
C LEU A 90 37.81 83.39 -63.26
N GLY A 91 36.82 82.54 -63.51
CA GLY A 91 36.82 81.63 -64.66
C GLY A 91 38.02 80.66 -64.61
N GLU A 92 38.12 79.77 -65.60
CA GLU A 92 39.27 78.85 -65.74
C GLU A 92 40.37 79.48 -66.62
N SER A 93 40.68 80.76 -66.38
CA SER A 93 41.56 81.57 -67.22
C SER A 93 43.05 81.31 -66.95
N GLY A 94 43.41 80.95 -65.72
CA GLY A 94 44.79 80.78 -65.27
C GLY A 94 45.62 82.08 -65.30
N GLU A 95 44.96 83.25 -65.24
CA GLU A 95 45.58 84.56 -65.44
C GLU A 95 45.89 85.32 -64.13
N TYR A 96 45.35 84.86 -62.99
CA TYR A 96 45.47 85.56 -61.71
C TYR A 96 46.63 85.01 -60.87
N ALA A 97 47.55 85.88 -60.44
CA ALA A 97 48.63 85.52 -59.54
C ALA A 97 48.22 85.52 -58.07
N ALA A 98 47.18 86.28 -57.69
CA ALA A 98 46.66 86.25 -56.33
C ALA A 98 45.16 86.52 -56.26
N VAL A 99 44.53 85.87 -55.29
CA VAL A 99 43.15 86.08 -54.86
C VAL A 99 43.16 86.50 -53.40
N HIS A 100 42.64 87.69 -53.11
CA HIS A 100 42.53 88.23 -51.76
C HIS A 100 41.07 88.18 -51.30
N VAL A 101 40.79 87.57 -50.15
CA VAL A 101 39.41 87.37 -49.66
C VAL A 101 39.23 88.05 -48.32
N PHE A 102 38.30 88.99 -48.24
CA PHE A 102 37.89 89.65 -47.00
C PHE A 102 36.50 89.17 -46.61
N ALA A 103 36.40 88.46 -45.50
CA ALA A 103 35.15 87.88 -45.01
C ALA A 103 35.16 87.72 -43.49
N HIS A 104 33.97 87.50 -42.91
CA HIS A 104 33.87 87.24 -41.49
C HIS A 104 34.14 85.76 -41.17
N GLY A 105 34.76 85.46 -40.03
CA GLY A 105 35.01 84.09 -39.60
C GLY A 105 35.44 83.94 -38.15
N ASP A 106 35.72 82.70 -37.78
CA ASP A 106 36.37 82.29 -36.55
C ASP A 106 37.28 81.08 -36.82
N ASN A 107 37.80 80.47 -35.76
CA ASN A 107 38.69 79.30 -35.83
C ASN A 107 38.18 78.21 -36.79
N GLY A 108 38.84 78.09 -37.95
CA GLY A 108 38.57 77.09 -38.97
C GLY A 108 37.25 77.26 -39.72
N ARG A 109 36.56 78.40 -39.60
CA ARG A 109 35.31 78.67 -40.30
C ARG A 109 35.29 80.07 -40.89
N MET A 110 34.97 80.17 -42.18
CA MET A 110 34.76 81.45 -42.86
C MET A 110 33.36 81.52 -43.46
N LEU A 111 32.77 82.70 -43.42
CA LEU A 111 31.43 82.95 -43.93
C LEU A 111 31.52 83.72 -45.25
N LEU A 112 31.31 83.02 -46.36
CA LEU A 112 31.38 83.56 -47.72
C LEU A 112 30.02 83.45 -48.41
N GLY A 113 29.39 84.58 -48.70
CA GLY A 113 28.03 84.58 -49.21
C GLY A 113 27.07 83.95 -48.18
N ASN A 114 26.17 83.08 -48.61
CA ASN A 114 25.38 82.26 -47.67
C ASN A 114 26.08 80.95 -47.26
N THR A 115 27.32 80.73 -47.71
CA THR A 115 28.09 79.51 -47.47
C THR A 115 28.94 79.66 -46.20
N LEU A 116 28.69 78.81 -45.20
CA LEU A 116 29.64 78.59 -44.11
C LEU A 116 30.67 77.55 -44.60
N VAL A 117 31.91 77.97 -44.74
CA VAL A 117 33.01 77.12 -45.20
C VAL A 117 33.84 76.77 -43.98
N ASP A 118 33.79 75.50 -43.59
CA ASP A 118 34.59 74.90 -42.52
C ASP A 118 35.22 73.59 -43.00
N GLU A 119 36.07 72.96 -42.16
CA GLU A 119 36.77 71.71 -42.52
C GLU A 119 35.81 70.61 -43.00
N GLY A 120 34.62 70.53 -42.38
CA GLY A 120 33.60 69.53 -42.74
C GLY A 120 32.89 69.84 -44.06
N ALA A 121 32.74 71.12 -44.40
CA ALA A 121 32.09 71.56 -45.63
C ALA A 121 33.01 71.52 -46.87
N LEU A 122 34.34 71.66 -46.70
CA LEU A 122 35.28 71.78 -47.82
C LEU A 122 35.20 70.62 -48.84
N ALA A 123 35.07 69.37 -48.38
CA ALA A 123 34.97 68.22 -49.26
C ALA A 123 33.72 68.27 -50.16
N GLY A 124 32.63 68.86 -49.67
CA GLY A 124 31.39 69.05 -50.45
C GLY A 124 31.52 70.08 -51.57
N HIS A 125 32.55 70.94 -51.52
CA HIS A 125 32.82 71.98 -52.50
C HIS A 125 34.07 71.70 -53.35
N ALA A 126 34.60 70.47 -53.35
CA ALA A 126 35.85 70.10 -54.02
C ALA A 126 35.91 70.50 -55.51
N ASP A 127 34.82 70.29 -56.27
CA ASP A 127 34.78 70.66 -57.70
C ASP A 127 34.84 72.19 -57.91
N THR A 128 34.16 72.96 -57.06
CA THR A 128 34.17 74.43 -57.10
C THR A 128 35.53 74.99 -56.68
N LEU A 129 36.15 74.41 -55.65
CA LEU A 129 37.48 74.79 -55.18
C LEU A 129 38.56 74.46 -56.21
N ALA A 130 38.46 73.30 -56.87
CA ALA A 130 39.35 72.96 -57.98
C ALA A 130 39.16 73.90 -59.18
N ALA A 131 37.93 74.37 -59.44
CA ALA A 131 37.67 75.38 -60.49
C ALA A 131 38.26 76.74 -60.14
N LEU A 132 38.15 77.17 -58.87
CA LEU A 132 38.81 78.37 -58.35
C LEU A 132 40.33 78.28 -58.52
N GLY A 133 40.91 77.13 -58.20
CA GLY A 133 42.33 76.83 -58.42
C GLY A 133 42.77 76.95 -59.87
N ARG A 134 41.98 76.46 -60.83
CA ARG A 134 42.26 76.61 -62.27
C ARG A 134 42.19 78.06 -62.78
N GLY A 135 41.60 78.97 -62.01
CA GLY A 135 41.61 80.40 -62.30
C GLY A 135 42.95 81.07 -61.96
N LEU A 136 43.75 80.46 -61.08
CA LEU A 136 45.05 80.94 -60.65
C LEU A 136 46.17 80.47 -61.59
N THR A 137 47.27 81.21 -61.60
CA THR A 137 48.54 80.76 -62.20
C THR A 137 49.11 79.56 -61.41
N GLU A 138 50.11 78.87 -61.98
CA GLU A 138 50.75 77.70 -61.33
C GLU A 138 51.32 78.02 -59.93
N ASP A 139 51.85 79.24 -59.74
CA ASP A 139 52.33 79.75 -58.46
C ASP A 139 51.34 80.79 -57.84
N GLY A 140 50.04 80.58 -58.05
CA GLY A 140 49.02 81.55 -57.62
C GLY A 140 48.65 81.44 -56.14
N ASP A 141 48.48 82.58 -55.48
CA ASP A 141 48.22 82.69 -54.04
C ASP A 141 46.73 82.93 -53.71
N LEU A 142 46.26 82.35 -52.61
CA LEU A 142 44.96 82.62 -51.99
C LEU A 142 45.16 83.18 -50.58
N LEU A 143 44.92 84.48 -50.43
CA LEU A 143 45.17 85.24 -49.20
C LEU A 143 43.83 85.54 -48.49
N LEU A 144 43.62 84.91 -47.34
CA LEU A 144 42.34 84.90 -46.62
C LEU A 144 42.40 85.81 -45.39
N PHE A 145 41.92 87.03 -45.56
CA PHE A 145 41.73 88.01 -44.48
C PHE A 145 40.40 87.72 -43.77
N VAL A 146 40.44 86.73 -42.89
CA VAL A 146 39.30 86.23 -42.11
C VAL A 146 39.77 85.98 -40.68
N CYS A 147 39.03 86.54 -39.71
CA CYS A 147 39.40 86.50 -38.29
C CYS A 147 39.58 85.07 -37.77
N ASP A 148 40.73 84.82 -37.13
CA ASP A 148 41.14 83.58 -36.47
C ASP A 148 41.07 82.32 -37.37
N LEU A 149 40.94 82.44 -38.69
CA LEU A 149 40.61 81.33 -39.58
C LEU A 149 41.64 80.19 -39.51
N GLY A 150 42.93 80.54 -39.46
CA GLY A 150 44.06 79.62 -39.34
C GLY A 150 44.36 79.18 -37.91
N SER A 151 43.64 79.68 -36.91
CA SER A 151 43.99 79.51 -35.49
C SER A 151 43.93 78.06 -35.02
N GLY A 152 44.94 77.61 -34.30
CA GLY A 152 44.99 76.27 -33.70
C GLY A 152 44.94 75.12 -34.71
N GLU A 153 44.71 73.90 -34.20
CA GLU A 153 44.79 72.68 -35.02
C GLU A 153 43.65 72.53 -36.03
N VAL A 154 42.47 73.12 -35.74
CA VAL A 154 41.32 73.09 -36.66
C VAL A 154 41.56 74.07 -37.82
N GLY A 155 41.95 75.32 -37.52
CA GLY A 155 42.29 76.30 -38.54
C GLY A 155 43.46 75.89 -39.43
N ALA A 156 44.54 75.36 -38.88
CA ALA A 156 45.67 74.86 -39.68
C ALA A 156 45.26 73.72 -40.64
N ARG A 157 44.38 72.80 -40.20
CA ARG A 157 43.84 71.74 -41.06
C ARG A 157 42.90 72.27 -42.14
N PHE A 158 42.10 73.28 -41.81
CA PHE A 158 41.26 73.99 -42.77
C PHE A 158 42.10 74.58 -43.91
N VAL A 159 43.15 75.34 -43.58
CA VAL A 159 44.06 75.96 -44.57
C VAL A 159 44.74 74.89 -45.43
N ALA A 160 45.26 73.82 -44.82
CA ALA A 160 45.91 72.73 -45.56
C ALA A 160 44.96 71.99 -46.50
N SER A 161 43.71 71.76 -46.07
CA SER A 161 42.69 71.10 -46.89
C SER A 161 42.24 71.99 -48.05
N LEU A 162 42.11 73.30 -47.82
CA LEU A 162 41.76 74.25 -48.86
C LEU A 162 42.87 74.32 -49.93
N ALA A 163 44.14 74.41 -49.54
CA ALA A 163 45.28 74.39 -50.46
C ALA A 163 45.33 73.09 -51.29
N ALA A 164 45.07 71.94 -50.67
CA ALA A 164 45.04 70.66 -51.38
C ALA A 164 43.91 70.56 -52.42
N LEU A 165 42.76 71.20 -52.16
CA LEU A 165 41.59 71.16 -53.03
C LEU A 165 41.65 72.19 -54.17
N THR A 166 42.23 73.36 -53.92
CA THR A 166 42.45 74.38 -54.95
C THR A 166 43.72 74.10 -55.76
N GLY A 167 44.73 73.49 -55.14
CA GLY A 167 46.07 73.37 -55.71
C GLY A 167 46.87 74.68 -55.69
N ALA A 168 46.39 75.69 -54.97
CA ALA A 168 47.04 76.99 -54.79
C ALA A 168 47.79 77.07 -53.46
N ASP A 169 48.70 78.03 -53.35
CA ASP A 169 49.34 78.38 -52.08
C ASP A 169 48.37 79.25 -51.26
N VAL A 170 48.12 78.92 -50.00
CA VAL A 170 47.06 79.56 -49.18
C VAL A 170 47.65 80.17 -47.92
N ALA A 171 47.25 81.41 -47.59
CA ALA A 171 47.57 82.05 -46.33
C ALA A 171 46.30 82.52 -45.59
N ALA A 172 46.26 82.37 -44.27
CA ALA A 172 45.18 82.85 -43.41
C ALA A 172 45.73 83.38 -42.07
N SER A 173 44.96 84.23 -41.39
CA SER A 173 45.31 84.77 -40.07
C SER A 173 45.04 83.75 -38.95
N ASP A 174 45.94 83.62 -37.97
CA ASP A 174 45.70 82.81 -36.75
C ASP A 174 45.14 83.58 -35.56
N ASP A 175 44.91 84.89 -35.74
CA ASP A 175 44.43 85.79 -34.70
C ASP A 175 43.35 86.76 -35.19
N ARG A 176 43.06 87.79 -34.39
CA ARG A 176 41.95 88.71 -34.63
C ARG A 176 42.23 89.63 -35.82
N THR A 177 41.71 89.29 -37.00
CA THR A 177 41.83 90.17 -38.18
C THR A 177 40.91 91.40 -38.13
N GLY A 178 41.48 92.57 -38.45
CA GLY A 178 40.79 93.86 -38.49
C GLY A 178 40.90 94.66 -37.19
N ALA A 179 39.89 95.47 -36.85
CA ALA A 179 39.98 96.34 -35.67
C ALA A 179 40.14 95.54 -34.36
N GLY A 180 41.24 95.80 -33.66
CA GLY A 180 41.57 95.16 -32.40
C GLY A 180 42.53 93.97 -32.49
N GLY A 181 42.97 93.57 -33.69
CA GLY A 181 44.17 92.76 -33.88
C GLY A 181 44.97 93.31 -35.08
N ASP A 182 45.47 92.44 -35.95
CA ASP A 182 46.28 92.86 -37.10
C ASP A 182 45.73 92.35 -38.45
N TRP A 183 46.58 92.39 -39.47
CA TRP A 183 46.26 92.02 -40.85
C TRP A 183 47.28 91.02 -41.41
N ASP A 184 48.10 90.44 -40.55
CA ASP A 184 49.12 89.49 -40.93
C ASP A 184 48.43 88.13 -41.21
N LEU A 185 49.04 87.34 -42.10
CA LEU A 185 48.57 86.00 -42.48
C LEU A 185 49.67 85.00 -42.12
N GLU A 186 49.64 84.52 -40.89
CA GLU A 186 50.70 83.73 -40.26
C GLU A 186 50.67 82.26 -40.69
N VAL A 187 49.50 81.76 -41.07
CA VAL A 187 49.30 80.35 -41.40
C VAL A 187 49.33 80.18 -42.90
N THR A 188 50.46 79.72 -43.39
CA THR A 188 50.71 79.51 -44.83
C THR A 188 50.85 78.03 -45.17
N GLN A 189 50.23 77.60 -46.26
CA GLN A 189 50.46 76.31 -46.91
C GLN A 189 50.91 76.58 -48.35
N GLY A 190 52.21 76.42 -48.63
CA GLY A 190 52.79 76.85 -49.91
C GLY A 190 53.86 77.94 -49.75
N SER A 191 54.32 78.53 -50.86
CA SER A 191 55.21 79.70 -50.87
C SER A 191 54.44 80.94 -51.33
N ILE A 192 54.20 81.88 -50.42
CA ILE A 192 53.46 83.11 -50.76
C ILE A 192 54.38 84.11 -51.46
N ASP A 193 54.16 84.30 -52.76
CA ASP A 193 54.98 85.17 -53.62
C ASP A 193 54.34 86.56 -53.83
N SER A 194 53.05 86.69 -53.53
CA SER A 194 52.25 87.90 -53.73
C SER A 194 52.20 88.79 -52.47
N GLY A 195 52.32 90.10 -52.66
CA GLY A 195 52.23 91.10 -51.58
C GLY A 195 50.80 91.57 -51.35
N GLY A 196 50.54 92.20 -50.20
CA GLY A 196 49.23 92.80 -49.90
C GLY A 196 48.84 93.89 -50.91
N VAL A 197 47.60 93.83 -51.41
CA VAL A 197 47.05 94.77 -52.40
C VAL A 197 46.46 96.05 -51.81
N LEU A 198 46.38 96.15 -50.48
CA LEU A 198 45.85 97.30 -49.76
C LEU A 198 46.99 98.09 -49.07
N SER A 199 46.93 99.42 -49.13
CA SER A 199 47.87 100.29 -48.40
C SER A 199 47.74 100.12 -46.88
N ALA A 200 48.87 100.24 -46.17
CA ALA A 200 48.90 100.20 -44.70
C ALA A 200 47.98 101.25 -44.05
N GLU A 201 47.79 102.41 -44.68
CA GLU A 201 46.88 103.46 -44.20
C GLU A 201 45.41 103.03 -44.24
N ALA A 202 44.98 102.29 -45.26
CA ALA A 202 43.62 101.77 -45.39
C ALA A 202 43.33 100.67 -44.37
N LEU A 203 44.31 99.76 -44.17
CA LEU A 203 44.24 98.71 -43.15
C LEU A 203 44.16 99.29 -41.73
N ALA A 204 44.95 100.33 -41.42
CA ALA A 204 44.93 101.01 -40.12
C ALA A 204 43.68 101.87 -39.89
N ALA A 205 43.03 102.37 -40.94
CA ALA A 205 41.81 103.17 -40.85
C ALA A 205 40.54 102.34 -40.62
N TYR A 206 40.58 101.03 -40.89
CA TYR A 206 39.44 100.15 -40.77
C TYR A 206 39.04 99.92 -39.30
N GLN A 207 37.78 100.22 -38.95
CA GLN A 207 37.31 100.26 -37.55
C GLN A 207 36.51 99.03 -37.10
N TYR A 208 36.34 98.02 -37.96
CA TYR A 208 35.57 96.83 -37.65
C TYR A 208 36.45 95.58 -37.62
N SER A 209 36.09 94.60 -36.80
CA SER A 209 36.73 93.28 -36.82
C SER A 209 36.04 92.39 -37.85
N LEU A 210 36.76 91.40 -38.36
CA LEU A 210 36.22 90.35 -39.21
C LEU A 210 35.74 89.11 -38.42
N ALA A 211 35.54 89.23 -37.11
CA ALA A 211 35.03 88.13 -36.29
C ALA A 211 33.53 87.84 -36.52
N ILE A 212 33.12 86.60 -36.26
CA ILE A 212 31.74 86.22 -35.96
C ILE A 212 31.58 85.93 -34.45
N PRO A 213 30.42 86.23 -33.83
CA PRO A 213 30.24 85.99 -32.41
C PRO A 213 30.16 84.49 -32.10
N THR A 214 30.96 84.03 -31.14
CA THR A 214 30.95 82.66 -30.60
C THR A 214 30.56 82.66 -29.13
N ALA A 215 30.09 81.53 -28.59
CA ALA A 215 29.60 81.44 -27.21
C ALA A 215 30.15 80.23 -26.46
N THR A 216 30.21 80.32 -25.13
CA THR A 216 30.36 79.21 -24.19
C THR A 216 29.22 79.21 -23.17
N ILE A 217 28.77 78.04 -22.71
CA ILE A 217 27.67 77.92 -21.74
C ILE A 217 28.10 77.03 -20.57
N VAL A 218 27.90 77.50 -19.33
CA VAL A 218 28.21 76.75 -18.10
C VAL A 218 26.98 76.65 -17.20
N VAL A 219 26.60 75.42 -16.83
CA VAL A 219 25.63 75.08 -15.79
C VAL A 219 26.40 74.81 -14.49
N SER A 220 26.28 75.71 -13.50
CA SER A 220 27.14 75.70 -12.31
C SER A 220 26.96 74.50 -11.40
N ASN A 221 25.72 74.03 -11.18
CA ASN A 221 25.43 72.81 -10.44
C ASN A 221 24.93 71.74 -11.42
N PRO A 222 25.76 70.74 -11.80
CA PRO A 222 25.36 69.72 -12.76
C PRO A 222 24.55 68.56 -12.15
N ALA A 223 24.31 68.54 -10.84
CA ALA A 223 23.51 67.48 -10.18
C ALA A 223 22.23 68.07 -9.60
N MET A 224 21.14 67.95 -10.36
CA MET A 224 19.87 68.57 -10.05
C MET A 224 18.95 67.58 -9.36
N LYS A 225 18.45 67.98 -8.18
CA LYS A 225 17.47 67.24 -7.40
C LYS A 225 16.18 68.02 -7.16
N ILE A 226 15.18 67.40 -6.56
CA ILE A 226 13.90 68.08 -6.29
C ILE A 226 14.12 69.37 -5.48
N GLY A 227 13.54 70.47 -5.93
CA GLY A 227 13.66 71.79 -5.28
C GLY A 227 15.00 72.51 -5.45
N SER A 228 15.95 71.96 -6.21
CA SER A 228 17.21 72.64 -6.54
C SER A 228 17.09 73.52 -7.79
N THR A 229 17.97 74.53 -7.92
CA THR A 229 18.14 75.35 -9.13
C THR A 229 19.63 75.53 -9.44
N SER A 230 20.00 75.74 -10.70
CA SER A 230 21.39 76.04 -11.10
C SER A 230 21.48 77.36 -11.84
N LEU A 231 22.54 78.14 -11.57
CA LEU A 231 22.91 79.27 -12.42
C LEU A 231 23.44 78.75 -13.77
N VAL A 232 23.06 79.42 -14.85
CA VAL A 232 23.55 79.20 -16.21
C VAL A 232 24.19 80.49 -16.70
N THR A 233 25.45 80.40 -17.13
CA THR A 233 26.23 81.54 -17.63
C THR A 233 26.59 81.30 -19.09
N ILE A 234 26.23 82.25 -19.95
CA ILE A 234 26.57 82.27 -21.37
C ILE A 234 27.58 83.40 -21.58
N THR A 235 28.73 83.12 -22.17
CA THR A 235 29.78 84.11 -22.44
C THR A 235 30.09 84.14 -23.93
N PHE A 236 29.95 85.32 -24.55
CA PHE A 236 30.26 85.53 -25.96
C PHE A 236 31.68 86.07 -26.18
N SER A 237 32.27 85.78 -27.34
CA SER A 237 33.57 86.33 -27.76
C SER A 237 33.55 87.84 -28.02
N GLU A 238 32.36 88.40 -28.29
CA GLU A 238 32.12 89.83 -28.45
C GLU A 238 30.69 90.18 -28.04
N ALA A 239 30.38 91.48 -27.92
CA ALA A 239 29.08 91.92 -27.43
C ALA A 239 27.98 91.61 -28.46
N VAL A 240 26.92 90.91 -28.03
CA VAL A 240 25.79 90.54 -28.88
C VAL A 240 24.47 91.18 -28.45
N ILE A 241 23.56 91.31 -29.42
CA ILE A 241 22.15 91.64 -29.24
C ILE A 241 21.28 90.51 -29.79
N GLY A 242 19.99 90.50 -29.39
CA GLY A 242 18.99 89.55 -29.89
C GLY A 242 18.85 88.25 -29.09
N LEU A 243 19.65 88.05 -28.03
CA LEU A 243 19.51 86.85 -27.19
C LEU A 243 18.22 86.89 -26.36
N ASP A 244 17.32 85.95 -26.65
CA ASP A 244 16.14 85.66 -25.84
C ASP A 244 15.97 84.15 -25.60
N HIS A 245 14.87 83.75 -24.95
CA HIS A 245 14.62 82.35 -24.61
C HIS A 245 14.47 81.44 -25.85
N SER A 246 14.00 81.98 -26.98
CA SER A 246 13.78 81.19 -28.20
C SER A 246 15.08 80.66 -28.81
N ALA A 247 16.22 81.25 -28.44
CA ALA A 247 17.53 80.78 -28.85
C ALA A 247 18.01 79.51 -28.12
N PHE A 248 17.28 79.04 -27.10
CA PHE A 248 17.71 77.88 -26.31
C PHE A 248 16.81 76.66 -26.51
N THR A 249 17.44 75.50 -26.69
CA THR A 249 16.82 74.20 -26.47
C THR A 249 17.27 73.67 -25.10
N VAL A 250 16.32 73.38 -24.21
CA VAL A 250 16.57 73.03 -22.81
C VAL A 250 15.98 71.66 -22.51
N ALA A 251 16.82 70.67 -22.21
CA ALA A 251 16.40 69.34 -21.80
C ALA A 251 16.22 69.25 -20.27
N GLY A 252 15.24 68.48 -19.79
CA GLY A 252 15.11 68.17 -18.35
C GLY A 252 14.72 69.34 -17.43
N GLY A 253 14.34 70.50 -17.97
CA GLY A 253 13.91 71.65 -17.17
C GLY A 253 13.59 72.90 -17.99
N THR A 254 13.60 74.04 -17.32
CA THR A 254 13.30 75.35 -17.92
C THR A 254 14.34 76.38 -17.49
N LEU A 255 14.53 77.41 -18.33
CA LEU A 255 15.32 78.60 -18.01
C LEU A 255 14.41 79.78 -17.71
N ASN A 256 14.82 80.60 -16.75
CA ASN A 256 14.24 81.92 -16.53
C ASN A 256 14.67 82.90 -17.65
N THR A 257 14.21 84.16 -17.56
CA THR A 257 14.63 85.23 -18.47
C THR A 257 16.14 85.42 -18.44
N VAL A 258 16.77 85.46 -19.62
CA VAL A 258 18.20 85.77 -19.78
C VAL A 258 18.44 87.27 -19.62
N SER A 259 19.54 87.64 -18.95
CA SER A 259 19.92 89.04 -18.77
C SER A 259 21.43 89.23 -18.83
N SER A 260 21.88 90.37 -19.36
CA SER A 260 23.27 90.80 -19.37
C SER A 260 23.42 92.14 -18.63
N SER A 261 24.56 92.33 -17.98
CA SER A 261 24.90 93.57 -17.25
C SER A 261 26.16 94.26 -17.78
N ASP A 262 26.86 93.65 -18.74
CA ASP A 262 28.12 94.11 -19.31
C ASP A 262 27.99 94.52 -20.79
N GLY A 263 26.76 94.82 -21.23
CA GLY A 263 26.50 95.28 -22.58
C GLY A 263 26.42 94.19 -23.64
N GLY A 264 26.24 92.92 -23.23
CA GLY A 264 25.97 91.80 -24.13
C GLY A 264 27.10 90.77 -24.26
N ILE A 265 28.12 90.82 -23.39
CA ILE A 265 29.23 89.85 -23.38
C ILE A 265 28.84 88.62 -22.54
N THR A 266 28.39 88.84 -21.30
CA THR A 266 27.98 87.78 -20.38
C THR A 266 26.49 87.86 -20.10
N TRP A 267 25.81 86.74 -20.29
CA TRP A 267 24.40 86.56 -19.99
C TRP A 267 24.21 85.51 -18.91
N THR A 268 23.26 85.75 -18.00
CA THR A 268 22.93 84.79 -16.94
C THR A 268 21.44 84.49 -16.92
N THR A 269 21.11 83.25 -16.53
CA THR A 269 19.76 82.79 -16.22
C THR A 269 19.80 81.66 -15.19
N THR A 270 18.65 81.27 -14.66
CA THR A 270 18.53 80.16 -13.70
C THR A 270 17.80 78.99 -14.36
N PHE A 271 18.40 77.80 -14.27
CA PHE A 271 17.80 76.53 -14.63
C PHE A 271 17.04 75.92 -13.45
N THR A 272 15.80 75.51 -13.72
CA THR A 272 14.96 74.75 -12.78
C THR A 272 14.61 73.39 -13.39
N PRO A 273 14.91 72.26 -12.72
CA PRO A 273 14.62 70.93 -13.25
C PRO A 273 13.11 70.66 -13.27
N THR A 274 12.65 69.91 -14.26
CA THR A 274 11.27 69.41 -14.29
C THR A 274 11.05 68.44 -13.12
N SER A 275 9.87 68.45 -12.51
CA SER A 275 9.52 67.53 -11.41
C SER A 275 9.19 66.12 -11.92
N GLY A 276 9.56 65.09 -11.15
CA GLY A 276 9.21 63.69 -11.43
C GLY A 276 9.93 63.06 -12.62
N ILE A 277 11.17 63.48 -12.89
CA ILE A 277 11.98 62.90 -13.96
C ILE A 277 13.35 62.46 -13.43
N THR A 278 13.92 61.46 -14.10
CA THR A 278 15.30 61.02 -13.91
C THR A 278 15.97 60.96 -15.29
N SER A 279 17.05 61.72 -15.46
CA SER A 279 17.85 61.82 -16.68
C SER A 279 19.32 62.01 -16.33
N SER A 280 20.16 61.08 -16.73
CA SER A 280 21.58 61.02 -16.34
C SER A 280 22.48 62.00 -17.10
N SER A 281 22.03 62.55 -18.24
CA SER A 281 22.82 63.48 -19.05
C SER A 281 21.91 64.36 -19.90
N ASN A 282 22.07 65.67 -19.76
CA ASN A 282 21.34 66.70 -20.49
C ASN A 282 22.30 67.83 -20.86
N VAL A 283 21.98 68.60 -21.90
CA VAL A 283 22.69 69.83 -22.27
C VAL A 283 21.68 70.93 -22.56
N ILE A 284 22.10 72.19 -22.40
CA ILE A 284 21.41 73.36 -22.93
C ILE A 284 22.14 73.74 -24.21
N THR A 285 21.39 73.90 -25.31
CA THR A 285 21.97 74.28 -26.60
C THR A 285 21.49 75.66 -27.00
N LEU A 286 22.41 76.57 -27.31
CA LEU A 286 22.16 77.88 -27.90
C LEU A 286 22.26 77.79 -29.42
N ASP A 287 21.27 78.32 -30.15
CA ASP A 287 21.36 78.62 -31.57
C ASP A 287 22.03 79.97 -31.78
N ASN A 288 23.29 79.96 -32.24
CA ASN A 288 24.08 81.18 -32.42
C ASN A 288 23.59 82.02 -33.61
N THR A 289 22.77 81.47 -34.50
CA THR A 289 22.23 82.21 -35.66
C THR A 289 21.21 83.28 -35.26
N LEU A 290 20.66 83.17 -34.04
CA LEU A 290 19.67 84.11 -33.49
C LEU A 290 20.31 85.27 -32.70
N VAL A 291 21.64 85.29 -32.55
CA VAL A 291 22.36 86.41 -31.93
C VAL A 291 23.18 87.16 -32.97
N THR A 292 23.32 88.48 -32.79
CA THR A 292 24.03 89.35 -33.74
C THR A 292 25.07 90.20 -33.01
N SER A 293 26.25 90.32 -33.59
CA SER A 293 27.30 91.21 -33.07
C SER A 293 26.84 92.67 -33.08
N VAL A 294 27.08 93.38 -31.97
CA VAL A 294 26.82 94.82 -31.85
C VAL A 294 27.76 95.64 -32.75
N SER A 295 29.02 95.22 -32.89
CA SER A 295 30.05 95.95 -33.65
C SER A 295 29.86 95.82 -35.15
N THR A 296 29.68 94.60 -35.64
CA THR A 296 29.71 94.28 -37.08
C THR A 296 28.31 94.17 -37.68
N GLY A 297 27.30 93.83 -36.86
CA GLY A 297 25.95 93.52 -37.37
C GLY A 297 25.85 92.11 -37.98
N THR A 298 26.88 91.29 -37.85
CA THR A 298 26.93 89.92 -38.36
C THR A 298 26.31 88.95 -37.37
N ALA A 299 25.42 88.07 -37.85
CA ALA A 299 24.85 86.99 -37.03
C ALA A 299 25.90 85.92 -36.71
N GLY A 300 25.77 85.26 -35.56
CA GLY A 300 26.57 84.09 -35.23
C GLY A 300 26.24 82.90 -36.14
N VAL A 301 27.02 81.82 -36.02
CA VAL A 301 26.84 80.60 -36.82
C VAL A 301 26.83 79.34 -35.95
N GLY A 302 26.03 78.36 -36.37
CA GLY A 302 25.93 77.06 -35.70
C GLY A 302 25.26 77.12 -34.33
N SER A 303 25.63 76.20 -33.45
CA SER A 303 25.07 76.10 -32.10
C SER A 303 26.16 75.81 -31.05
N THR A 304 25.90 76.21 -29.80
CA THR A 304 26.80 75.99 -28.66
C THR A 304 26.09 75.17 -27.58
N PRO A 305 26.58 73.98 -27.21
CA PRO A 305 26.08 73.25 -26.06
C PRO A 305 26.74 73.70 -24.74
N SER A 306 26.06 73.46 -23.62
CA SER A 306 26.63 73.57 -22.26
C SER A 306 27.45 72.35 -21.85
N ASN A 307 28.07 72.40 -20.66
CA ASN A 307 28.49 71.17 -19.97
C ASN A 307 27.26 70.27 -19.67
N SER A 308 27.50 68.96 -19.54
CA SER A 308 26.44 68.00 -19.20
C SER A 308 25.98 68.16 -17.74
N TYR A 309 24.68 67.95 -17.51
CA TYR A 309 24.07 67.90 -16.19
C TYR A 309 23.04 66.76 -16.08
N ALA A 310 22.93 66.19 -14.88
CA ALA A 310 21.95 65.18 -14.52
C ALA A 310 20.77 65.83 -13.78
N VAL A 311 19.58 65.28 -14.01
CA VAL A 311 18.35 65.67 -13.31
C VAL A 311 17.74 64.43 -12.69
N ASP A 312 17.53 64.45 -11.38
CA ASP A 312 16.83 63.40 -10.66
C ASP A 312 15.89 64.02 -9.63
N THR A 313 14.65 64.23 -10.02
CA THR A 313 13.58 64.80 -9.17
C THR A 313 12.49 63.79 -8.85
N GLN A 314 12.68 62.53 -9.24
CA GLN A 314 11.82 61.42 -8.86
C GLN A 314 12.08 61.06 -7.40
N ARG A 315 11.03 60.73 -6.64
CA ARG A 315 11.18 60.20 -5.26
C ARG A 315 11.19 58.68 -5.30
N PRO A 316 11.94 58.01 -4.41
CA PRO A 316 11.88 56.56 -4.28
C PRO A 316 10.51 56.12 -3.76
N THR A 317 9.94 55.09 -4.38
CA THR A 317 8.74 54.38 -3.94
C THR A 317 9.09 52.95 -3.57
N VAL A 318 8.26 52.25 -2.79
CA VAL A 318 8.59 50.91 -2.26
C VAL A 318 7.37 49.98 -2.26
N THR A 319 7.61 48.70 -2.53
CA THR A 319 6.67 47.61 -2.30
C THR A 319 7.20 46.71 -1.19
N ILE A 320 6.32 46.27 -0.28
CA ILE A 320 6.70 45.48 0.89
C ILE A 320 5.92 44.16 0.86
N VAL A 321 6.61 43.03 0.89
CA VAL A 321 6.01 41.69 0.84
C VAL A 321 6.50 40.84 2.00
N VAL A 322 5.57 40.32 2.79
CA VAL A 322 5.79 39.30 3.82
C VAL A 322 5.50 37.94 3.17
N ALA A 323 6.53 37.10 3.04
CA ALA A 323 6.46 35.87 2.25
C ALA A 323 5.56 34.79 2.85
N ASN A 324 5.80 34.43 4.12
CA ASN A 324 4.88 33.63 4.92
C ASN A 324 3.96 34.57 5.70
N ASP A 325 2.68 34.59 5.34
CA ASP A 325 1.66 35.44 5.94
C ASP A 325 0.92 34.78 7.11
N ARG A 326 1.32 33.58 7.55
CA ARG A 326 0.79 32.88 8.73
C ARG A 326 1.91 32.45 9.69
N LEU A 327 2.07 33.18 10.79
CA LEU A 327 3.19 33.02 11.71
C LEU A 327 2.80 32.39 13.05
N GLY A 328 3.23 31.15 13.23
CA GLY A 328 3.06 30.33 14.44
C GLY A 328 4.21 30.42 15.45
N ILE A 329 4.11 29.67 16.55
CA ILE A 329 5.19 29.44 17.51
C ILE A 329 6.44 28.95 16.78
N GLY A 330 7.58 29.62 17.01
CA GLY A 330 8.87 29.27 16.40
C GLY A 330 8.99 29.55 14.89
N SER A 331 7.96 30.09 14.25
CA SER A 331 7.99 30.46 12.83
C SER A 331 8.70 31.79 12.59
N SER A 332 9.16 32.01 11.36
CA SER A 332 9.64 33.31 10.88
C SER A 332 9.24 33.51 9.42
N SER A 333 9.25 34.76 8.94
CA SER A 333 8.93 35.11 7.56
C SER A 333 10.00 36.02 6.98
N GLN A 334 10.35 35.81 5.71
CA GLN A 334 11.17 36.76 4.98
C GLN A 334 10.31 37.96 4.57
N VAL A 335 10.80 39.16 4.80
CA VAL A 335 10.19 40.41 4.36
C VAL A 335 11.06 41.01 3.28
N THR A 336 10.47 41.30 2.11
CA THR A 336 11.16 41.88 0.96
C THR A 336 10.64 43.29 0.73
N PHE A 337 11.55 44.25 0.67
CA PHE A 337 11.30 45.65 0.30
C PHE A 337 11.94 45.90 -1.06
N THR A 338 11.14 46.28 -2.05
CA THR A 338 11.63 46.60 -3.39
C THR A 338 11.34 48.05 -3.69
N PHE A 339 12.40 48.85 -3.74
CA PHE A 339 12.32 50.27 -4.09
C PHE A 339 12.29 50.49 -5.60
N SER A 340 11.79 51.63 -6.08
CA SER A 340 11.82 52.00 -7.51
C SER A 340 13.23 52.32 -8.03
N GLU A 341 14.16 52.54 -7.12
CA GLU A 341 15.56 52.90 -7.38
C GLU A 341 16.40 52.62 -6.13
N ALA A 342 17.72 52.80 -6.23
CA ALA A 342 18.63 52.52 -5.11
C ALA A 342 18.48 53.59 -4.02
N VAL A 343 18.31 53.15 -2.77
CA VAL A 343 18.09 54.03 -1.62
C VAL A 343 19.23 53.97 -0.60
N THR A 344 19.33 55.03 0.17
CA THR A 344 20.23 55.22 1.31
C THR A 344 19.42 55.58 2.56
N GLY A 345 19.99 55.31 3.74
CA GLY A 345 19.35 55.63 5.02
C GLY A 345 18.32 54.61 5.53
N PHE A 346 17.93 53.60 4.72
CA PHE A 346 16.97 52.58 5.13
C PHE A 346 17.54 51.63 6.20
N THR A 347 16.92 51.61 7.37
CA THR A 347 17.29 50.80 8.54
C THR A 347 16.05 50.17 9.19
N THR A 348 16.24 49.29 10.17
CA THR A 348 15.13 48.75 10.96
C THR A 348 14.43 49.79 11.85
N LEU A 349 15.03 50.97 12.09
CA LEU A 349 14.39 52.06 12.83
C LEU A 349 13.25 52.71 12.03
N ASP A 350 13.28 52.58 10.71
CA ASP A 350 12.25 53.10 9.81
C ASP A 350 11.03 52.16 9.72
N LEU A 351 11.07 51.01 10.39
CA LEU A 351 10.05 49.97 10.35
C LEU A 351 9.26 49.91 11.65
N THR A 352 7.94 49.81 11.52
CA THR A 352 7.03 49.56 12.64
C THR A 352 6.21 48.30 12.39
N SER A 353 6.09 47.49 13.42
CA SER A 353 5.34 46.23 13.43
C SER A 353 4.84 45.97 14.86
N SER A 354 3.54 45.76 15.03
CA SER A 354 2.89 45.64 16.34
C SER A 354 2.96 44.25 16.95
N THR A 355 3.18 43.22 16.13
CA THR A 355 3.07 41.80 16.55
C THR A 355 4.28 40.96 16.16
N GLY A 356 5.33 41.58 15.62
CA GLY A 356 6.58 40.92 15.32
C GLY A 356 7.75 41.88 15.22
N ILE A 357 8.95 41.35 15.39
CA ILE A 357 10.21 42.06 15.32
C ILE A 357 10.80 41.82 13.93
N VAL A 358 11.13 42.89 13.21
CA VAL A 358 11.86 42.83 11.93
C VAL A 358 13.34 43.08 12.19
N HIS A 359 14.20 42.15 11.79
CA HIS A 359 15.64 42.26 11.95
C HIS A 359 16.41 41.80 10.71
N THR A 360 17.75 41.89 10.76
CA THR A 360 18.66 41.42 9.70
C THR A 360 18.37 41.99 8.31
N LEU A 361 18.25 43.32 8.24
CA LEU A 361 18.07 44.04 6.98
C LEU A 361 19.34 43.96 6.12
N THR A 362 19.24 43.43 4.90
CA THR A 362 20.38 43.23 3.98
C THR A 362 20.01 43.56 2.54
N THR A 363 20.98 44.02 1.75
CA THR A 363 20.84 44.29 0.31
C THR A 363 22.18 44.07 -0.40
N SER A 364 22.13 43.84 -1.72
CA SER A 364 23.31 43.81 -2.60
C SER A 364 23.32 44.95 -3.63
N ASP A 365 22.18 45.60 -3.87
CA ASP A 365 21.98 46.56 -4.97
C ASP A 365 21.39 47.90 -4.49
N GLY A 366 20.99 48.02 -3.22
CA GLY A 366 20.33 49.18 -2.66
C GLY A 366 18.86 49.34 -3.09
N ILE A 367 18.35 48.46 -3.96
CA ILE A 367 16.99 48.48 -4.51
C ILE A 367 16.13 47.43 -3.79
N THR A 368 16.64 46.21 -3.69
CA THR A 368 15.96 45.08 -3.05
C THR A 368 16.60 44.82 -1.70
N TRP A 369 15.80 44.94 -0.65
CA TRP A 369 16.22 44.68 0.72
C TRP A 369 15.42 43.52 1.30
N THR A 370 16.10 42.64 2.02
CA THR A 370 15.44 41.52 2.73
C THR A 370 15.68 41.61 4.23
N ALA A 371 14.67 41.23 4.99
CA ALA A 371 14.70 41.14 6.45
C ALA A 371 13.99 39.88 6.94
N THR A 372 14.15 39.54 8.21
CA THR A 372 13.43 38.44 8.87
C THR A 372 12.46 39.01 9.88
N LEU A 373 11.18 38.63 9.76
CA LEU A 373 10.11 38.89 10.71
C LEU A 373 9.96 37.70 11.65
N ILE A 374 10.08 37.94 12.95
CA ILE A 374 9.80 36.95 14.01
C ILE A 374 8.59 37.44 14.81
N PRO A 375 7.52 36.63 14.95
CA PRO A 375 6.34 37.01 15.73
C PRO A 375 6.68 37.12 17.22
N LEU A 376 6.00 38.01 17.94
CA LEU A 376 6.08 38.07 19.40
C LEU A 376 5.46 36.81 20.02
N SER A 377 6.05 36.32 21.11
CA SER A 377 5.51 35.19 21.87
C SER A 377 4.18 35.56 22.57
N ASN A 378 3.27 34.59 22.69
CA ASN A 378 1.96 34.74 23.35
C ASN A 378 1.09 35.87 22.77
N SER A 379 1.03 35.98 21.44
CA SER A 379 0.26 37.01 20.74
C SER A 379 -0.66 36.38 19.69
N THR A 380 -1.91 36.84 19.65
CA THR A 380 -2.91 36.45 18.64
C THR A 380 -3.41 37.70 17.92
N SER A 381 -3.22 37.79 16.60
CA SER A 381 -3.70 38.89 15.78
C SER A 381 -3.96 38.44 14.34
N LEU A 382 -5.20 38.64 13.88
CA LEU A 382 -5.66 38.26 12.54
C LEU A 382 -5.33 39.31 11.47
N SER A 383 -4.83 40.48 11.85
CA SER A 383 -4.45 41.52 10.89
C SER A 383 -3.27 42.32 11.37
N ASN A 384 -2.17 42.23 10.63
CA ASN A 384 -0.92 42.89 10.92
C ASN A 384 -0.27 43.34 9.62
N VAL A 385 0.43 44.46 9.68
CA VAL A 385 1.22 45.00 8.57
C VAL A 385 2.55 45.51 9.11
N ILE A 386 3.57 45.48 8.26
CA ILE A 386 4.80 46.23 8.49
C ILE A 386 4.64 47.58 7.79
N SER A 387 4.79 48.68 8.52
CA SER A 387 4.78 50.03 7.95
C SER A 387 6.20 50.59 7.92
N LEU A 388 6.57 51.18 6.78
CA LEU A 388 7.83 51.90 6.59
C LEU A 388 7.57 53.41 6.68
N ASP A 389 8.37 54.14 7.46
CA ASP A 389 8.42 55.61 7.37
C ASP A 389 9.22 56.03 6.12
N GLY A 390 8.50 56.38 5.06
CA GLY A 390 9.12 56.80 3.80
C GLY A 390 9.92 58.11 3.89
N ALA A 391 9.76 58.89 4.96
CA ALA A 391 10.52 60.12 5.16
C ALA A 391 11.96 59.88 5.62
N GLY A 392 12.26 58.69 6.17
CA GLY A 392 13.61 58.29 6.62
C GLY A 392 14.52 57.76 5.51
N VAL A 393 13.97 57.51 4.31
CA VAL A 393 14.66 56.86 3.20
C VAL A 393 14.84 57.84 2.03
N ALA A 394 16.06 57.95 1.50
CA ALA A 394 16.36 58.83 0.36
C ALA A 394 16.99 58.04 -0.79
N ASP A 395 16.81 58.49 -2.02
CA ASP A 395 17.60 57.98 -3.16
C ASP A 395 19.06 58.50 -3.13
N VAL A 396 19.83 58.18 -4.17
CA VAL A 396 21.22 58.63 -4.33
C VAL A 396 21.33 60.14 -4.58
N ALA A 397 20.34 60.77 -5.22
CA ALA A 397 20.28 62.21 -5.40
C ALA A 397 19.88 62.96 -4.11
N GLY A 398 19.44 62.23 -3.08
CA GLY A 398 19.01 62.73 -1.80
C GLY A 398 17.56 63.22 -1.80
N ASN A 399 16.72 62.75 -2.72
CA ASN A 399 15.27 62.97 -2.64
C ASN A 399 14.69 61.98 -1.61
N MET A 400 14.10 62.53 -0.54
CA MET A 400 13.40 61.71 0.45
C MET A 400 12.18 61.04 -0.18
N GLY A 401 11.87 59.81 0.24
CA GLY A 401 10.60 59.17 -0.03
C GLY A 401 9.44 59.95 0.60
N SER A 402 8.23 59.40 0.48
CA SER A 402 7.03 60.02 1.07
C SER A 402 6.00 58.98 1.50
N GLY A 403 5.23 59.31 2.53
CA GLY A 403 4.13 58.49 3.04
C GLY A 403 4.58 57.34 3.94
N SER A 404 3.64 56.45 4.26
CA SER A 404 3.88 55.27 5.09
C SER A 404 3.41 53.99 4.36
N PRO A 405 4.20 53.47 3.41
CA PRO A 405 3.88 52.24 2.70
C PRO A 405 3.77 51.06 3.67
N ILE A 406 2.82 50.17 3.41
CA ILE A 406 2.55 48.99 4.24
C ILE A 406 2.72 47.69 3.44
N SER A 407 3.03 46.60 4.14
CA SER A 407 3.05 45.25 3.56
C SER A 407 1.65 44.70 3.24
N ASN A 408 1.61 43.53 2.59
CA ASN A 408 0.43 42.67 2.69
C ASN A 408 0.11 42.32 4.15
N ASN A 409 -1.15 41.99 4.40
CA ASN A 409 -1.60 41.52 5.70
C ASN A 409 -0.93 40.18 6.04
N TYR A 410 -0.51 40.01 7.29
CA TYR A 410 -0.11 38.71 7.84
C TYR A 410 -0.80 38.46 9.18
N ILE A 411 -0.99 37.20 9.53
CA ILE A 411 -1.55 36.78 10.82
C ILE A 411 -0.43 36.28 11.74
N VAL A 412 -0.58 36.57 13.02
CA VAL A 412 0.31 36.09 14.07
C VAL A 412 -0.54 35.32 15.07
N ASP A 413 -0.18 34.08 15.31
CA ASP A 413 -0.75 33.28 16.38
C ASP A 413 0.35 32.48 17.05
N THR A 414 0.81 32.93 18.21
CA THR A 414 1.85 32.24 18.98
C THR A 414 1.30 31.68 20.30
N VAL A 415 -0.01 31.45 20.37
CA VAL A 415 -0.68 30.79 21.48
C VAL A 415 -1.06 29.39 21.02
N ALA A 416 -0.63 28.36 21.74
CA ALA A 416 -1.04 27.00 21.42
C ALA A 416 -2.49 26.76 21.88
N PRO A 417 -3.29 25.98 21.14
CA PRO A 417 -4.62 25.60 21.59
C PRO A 417 -4.54 24.75 22.86
N THR A 418 -5.51 24.92 23.75
CA THR A 418 -5.73 24.08 24.96
C THR A 418 -7.04 23.33 24.82
N ALA A 419 -7.21 22.20 25.52
CA ALA A 419 -8.44 21.40 25.46
C ALA A 419 -8.96 21.01 26.84
N THR A 420 -10.27 20.75 26.91
CA THR A 420 -10.96 20.12 28.05
C THR A 420 -11.85 19.00 27.54
N ILE A 421 -12.02 17.94 28.33
CA ILE A 421 -12.90 16.82 28.00
C ILE A 421 -13.87 16.64 29.17
N THR A 422 -15.17 16.77 28.92
CA THR A 422 -16.22 16.58 29.93
C THR A 422 -17.20 15.48 29.51
N LEU A 423 -17.76 14.78 30.49
CA LEU A 423 -18.79 13.75 30.31
C LEU A 423 -20.09 14.20 30.96
N ASP A 424 -21.21 14.00 30.28
CA ASP A 424 -22.55 14.22 30.86
C ASP A 424 -22.89 13.17 31.95
N ASN A 425 -22.37 11.95 31.82
CA ASN A 425 -22.48 10.91 32.83
C ASN A 425 -21.17 10.11 32.95
N SER A 426 -20.58 10.09 34.15
CA SER A 426 -19.34 9.34 34.45
C SER A 426 -19.58 8.01 35.17
N ALA A 427 -20.83 7.66 35.50
CA ALA A 427 -21.21 6.38 36.09
C ALA A 427 -22.23 5.69 35.18
N LEU A 428 -21.73 4.78 34.35
CA LEU A 428 -22.48 4.17 33.28
C LEU A 428 -22.80 2.72 33.59
N LYS A 429 -24.08 2.36 33.42
CA LYS A 429 -24.53 0.98 33.50
C LYS A 429 -24.98 0.45 32.13
N ALA A 430 -25.40 -0.80 32.08
CA ALA A 430 -25.71 -1.46 30.82
C ALA A 430 -26.87 -0.77 30.07
N GLY A 431 -26.58 -0.22 28.89
CA GLY A 431 -27.52 0.53 28.04
C GLY A 431 -27.46 2.05 28.23
N ASP A 432 -26.69 2.54 29.19
CA ASP A 432 -26.40 3.97 29.30
C ASP A 432 -25.40 4.38 28.22
N THR A 433 -25.46 5.66 27.85
CA THR A 433 -24.42 6.33 27.07
C THR A 433 -24.09 7.66 27.73
N SER A 434 -22.89 8.18 27.48
CA SER A 434 -22.54 9.54 27.88
C SER A 434 -22.23 10.37 26.65
N LEU A 435 -22.76 11.58 26.57
CA LEU A 435 -22.23 12.57 25.65
C LEU A 435 -20.85 13.01 26.17
N VAL A 436 -19.86 12.98 25.28
CA VAL A 436 -18.51 13.48 25.53
C VAL A 436 -18.38 14.79 24.78
N THR A 437 -18.00 15.84 25.49
CA THR A 437 -17.73 17.16 24.92
C THR A 437 -16.25 17.48 25.07
N ILE A 438 -15.58 17.66 23.94
CA ILE A 438 -14.20 18.13 23.86
C ILE A 438 -14.24 19.59 23.43
N ALA A 439 -13.80 20.51 24.29
CA ALA A 439 -13.77 21.93 24.00
C ALA A 439 -12.31 22.42 23.93
N PHE A 440 -11.95 23.00 22.79
CA PHE A 440 -10.67 23.66 22.57
C PHE A 440 -10.80 25.17 22.85
N SER A 441 -9.70 25.82 23.25
CA SER A 441 -9.67 27.29 23.43
C SER A 441 -9.86 28.07 22.13
N GLU A 442 -9.69 27.41 20.99
CA GLU A 442 -9.85 27.94 19.64
C GLU A 442 -10.10 26.80 18.64
N ALA A 443 -10.31 27.12 17.36
CA ALA A 443 -10.60 26.12 16.34
C ALA A 443 -9.35 25.32 15.95
N VAL A 444 -9.45 23.99 16.01
CA VAL A 444 -8.35 23.08 15.64
C VAL A 444 -8.61 22.32 14.33
N THR A 445 -7.53 21.89 13.71
CA THR A 445 -7.45 21.01 12.54
C THR A 445 -6.69 19.73 12.90
N GLY A 446 -6.89 18.66 12.14
CA GLY A 446 -6.25 17.35 12.39
C GLY A 446 -6.83 16.55 13.57
N PHE A 447 -7.77 17.11 14.34
CA PHE A 447 -8.48 16.38 15.39
C PHE A 447 -9.47 15.35 14.82
N SER A 448 -9.39 14.12 15.31
CA SER A 448 -10.29 13.02 14.97
C SER A 448 -10.35 12.01 16.12
N ASN A 449 -11.13 10.94 15.98
CA ASN A 449 -11.12 9.83 16.95
C ASN A 449 -9.71 9.23 17.15
N ALA A 450 -8.82 9.27 16.15
CA ALA A 450 -7.44 8.78 16.29
C ALA A 450 -6.57 9.64 17.23
N SER A 451 -7.01 10.87 17.53
CA SER A 451 -6.37 11.76 18.50
C SER A 451 -6.73 11.41 19.95
N LEU A 452 -7.60 10.42 20.18
CA LEU A 452 -8.12 10.06 21.49
C LEU A 452 -7.77 8.61 21.86
N THR A 453 -7.45 8.39 23.13
CA THR A 453 -7.48 7.06 23.75
C THR A 453 -8.77 6.92 24.53
N VAL A 454 -9.50 5.82 24.31
CA VAL A 454 -10.80 5.56 24.95
C VAL A 454 -10.66 4.30 25.78
N ALA A 455 -10.91 4.40 27.09
CA ALA A 455 -10.91 3.26 27.99
C ALA A 455 -12.34 2.74 28.23
N ASN A 456 -12.49 1.43 28.43
CA ASN A 456 -13.73 0.75 28.88
C ASN A 456 -14.95 0.94 27.96
N GLY A 457 -14.74 1.32 26.69
CA GLY A 457 -15.83 1.64 25.79
C GLY A 457 -15.36 2.09 24.43
N SER A 458 -16.34 2.42 23.60
CA SER A 458 -16.15 3.00 22.28
C SER A 458 -16.69 4.43 22.25
N LEU A 459 -16.09 5.26 21.39
CA LEU A 459 -16.54 6.62 21.15
C LEU A 459 -17.02 6.72 19.70
N GLY A 460 -18.24 7.20 19.49
CA GLY A 460 -18.76 7.50 18.16
C GLY A 460 -17.91 8.55 17.43
N THR A 461 -18.21 8.78 16.15
CA THR A 461 -17.49 9.78 15.34
C THR A 461 -17.56 11.15 15.99
N VAL A 462 -16.41 11.75 16.29
CA VAL A 462 -16.35 13.12 16.79
C VAL A 462 -16.84 14.08 15.69
N SER A 463 -17.75 14.98 16.06
CA SER A 463 -18.30 15.98 15.14
C SER A 463 -18.32 17.35 15.78
N SER A 464 -18.13 18.39 14.98
CA SER A 464 -18.12 19.78 15.43
C SER A 464 -19.06 20.61 14.56
N ALA A 465 -19.98 21.34 15.19
CA ALA A 465 -20.89 22.27 14.52
C ALA A 465 -20.34 23.70 14.41
N ASN A 466 -19.29 24.04 15.17
CA ASN A 466 -18.73 25.39 15.27
C ASN A 466 -17.35 25.54 14.62
N GLY A 467 -17.05 24.69 13.63
CA GLY A 467 -15.84 24.82 12.83
C GLY A 467 -14.54 24.41 13.53
N GLY A 468 -14.61 23.58 14.57
CA GLY A 468 -13.44 22.93 15.18
C GLY A 468 -13.15 23.33 16.63
N VAL A 469 -14.01 24.14 17.27
CA VAL A 469 -13.83 24.60 18.66
C VAL A 469 -14.40 23.60 19.67
N THR A 470 -15.57 23.03 19.38
CA THR A 470 -16.25 22.08 20.26
C THR A 470 -16.65 20.85 19.48
N TRP A 471 -16.20 19.70 19.96
CA TRP A 471 -16.45 18.41 19.37
C TRP A 471 -17.28 17.56 20.32
N THR A 472 -18.29 16.92 19.79
CA THR A 472 -19.14 16.01 20.56
C THR A 472 -19.13 14.62 19.94
N ALA A 473 -19.13 13.61 20.81
CA ALA A 473 -19.34 12.23 20.43
C ALA A 473 -20.08 11.49 21.55
N VAL A 474 -20.80 10.43 21.20
CA VAL A 474 -21.45 9.57 22.18
C VAL A 474 -20.46 8.48 22.58
N TYR A 475 -20.16 8.40 23.87
CA TYR A 475 -19.43 7.29 24.47
C TYR A 475 -20.42 6.19 24.86
N THR A 476 -20.12 4.98 24.42
CA THR A 476 -20.87 3.77 24.73
C THR A 476 -19.93 2.82 25.48
N PRO A 477 -20.22 2.48 26.74
CA PRO A 477 -19.39 1.55 27.49
C PRO A 477 -19.40 0.16 26.84
N ASP A 478 -18.29 -0.57 26.93
CA ASP A 478 -18.22 -1.95 26.45
C ASP A 478 -19.19 -2.84 27.24
N ALA A 479 -19.71 -3.88 26.60
CA ALA A 479 -20.62 -4.81 27.26
C ALA A 479 -19.88 -5.76 28.21
N GLY A 480 -20.51 -6.14 29.33
CA GLY A 480 -20.00 -7.20 30.21
C GLY A 480 -18.79 -6.83 31.07
N ILE A 481 -18.52 -5.54 31.30
CA ILE A 481 -17.35 -5.10 32.08
C ILE A 481 -17.77 -4.43 33.39
N THR A 482 -16.92 -4.59 34.41
CA THR A 482 -16.94 -3.76 35.62
C THR A 482 -15.59 -3.09 35.76
N SER A 483 -15.58 -1.76 35.74
CA SER A 483 -14.36 -0.97 35.90
C SER A 483 -14.65 0.27 36.73
N ASN A 484 -13.81 0.50 37.74
CA ASN A 484 -13.84 1.70 38.57
C ASN A 484 -12.83 2.77 38.10
N THR A 485 -12.09 2.50 37.01
CA THR A 485 -11.08 3.42 36.48
C THR A 485 -11.10 3.44 34.95
N GLY A 486 -11.09 4.62 34.35
CA GLY A 486 -10.96 4.81 32.91
C GLY A 486 -11.08 6.28 32.55
N VAL A 487 -10.34 6.74 31.54
CA VAL A 487 -10.44 8.13 31.06
C VAL A 487 -10.44 8.14 29.54
N ILE A 488 -11.04 9.18 28.97
CA ILE A 488 -10.79 9.55 27.57
C ILE A 488 -9.63 10.54 27.57
N GLY A 489 -8.52 10.14 26.95
CA GLY A 489 -7.29 10.92 26.90
C GLY A 489 -7.03 11.49 25.52
N LEU A 490 -6.50 12.71 25.45
CA LEU A 490 -6.02 13.33 24.22
C LEU A 490 -4.52 13.04 24.03
N THR A 491 -4.14 12.46 22.89
CA THR A 491 -2.74 12.05 22.62
C THR A 491 -1.88 13.15 21.98
N ASN A 492 -2.46 14.33 21.73
CA ASN A 492 -1.87 15.53 21.13
C ASN A 492 -1.25 15.37 19.73
N ALA A 493 -1.14 14.15 19.20
CA ALA A 493 -0.52 13.88 17.91
C ALA A 493 -1.39 14.43 16.76
N GLY A 494 -0.83 15.37 16.00
CA GLY A 494 -1.42 15.90 14.78
C GLY A 494 -2.56 16.91 14.96
N VAL A 495 -2.87 17.32 16.20
CA VAL A 495 -3.89 18.35 16.46
C VAL A 495 -3.22 19.72 16.53
N THR A 496 -3.57 20.59 15.59
CA THR A 496 -3.01 21.94 15.50
C THR A 496 -4.10 22.99 15.31
N ASP A 497 -3.85 24.23 15.69
CA ASP A 497 -4.70 25.36 15.26
C ASP A 497 -4.57 25.64 13.75
N GLN A 498 -5.16 26.75 13.30
CA GLN A 498 -5.14 27.16 11.90
C GLN A 498 -3.78 27.70 11.41
N VAL A 499 -2.85 28.01 12.32
CA VAL A 499 -1.50 28.52 12.04
C VAL A 499 -0.44 27.42 12.22
N GLY A 500 -0.85 26.25 12.73
CA GLY A 500 -0.03 25.06 12.88
C GLY A 500 0.54 24.88 14.29
N ASN A 501 0.10 25.66 15.30
CA ASN A 501 0.57 25.43 16.66
C ASN A 501 -0.03 24.13 17.21
N VAL A 502 0.84 23.27 17.71
CA VAL A 502 0.44 21.98 18.30
C VAL A 502 -0.08 22.21 19.71
N ILE A 503 -1.16 21.51 20.07
CA ILE A 503 -1.68 21.47 21.45
C ILE A 503 -0.61 20.98 22.44
N THR A 504 -0.55 21.59 23.62
CA THR A 504 0.45 21.26 24.66
C THR A 504 -0.23 20.71 25.92
N GLY A 505 0.43 19.73 26.58
CA GLY A 505 -0.02 19.10 27.83
C GLY A 505 -0.99 17.92 27.65
N THR A 506 -1.02 16.98 28.59
CA THR A 506 -1.94 15.84 28.56
C THR A 506 -3.31 16.25 29.08
N VAL A 507 -4.37 16.01 28.30
CA VAL A 507 -5.76 16.28 28.69
C VAL A 507 -6.50 14.96 28.83
N ASN A 508 -7.03 14.71 30.02
CA ASN A 508 -7.89 13.56 30.30
C ASN A 508 -9.26 14.06 30.73
N SER A 509 -10.28 13.25 30.45
CA SER A 509 -11.60 13.42 31.06
C SER A 509 -11.58 13.11 32.57
N ASP A 510 -12.70 13.37 33.23
CA ASP A 510 -12.98 12.76 34.52
C ASP A 510 -13.00 11.23 34.41
N ASN A 511 -12.85 10.55 35.55
CA ASN A 511 -12.84 9.10 35.62
C ASN A 511 -14.22 8.51 35.29
N ILE A 512 -14.25 7.55 34.36
CA ILE A 512 -15.43 6.82 33.92
C ILE A 512 -15.50 5.52 34.71
N THR A 513 -16.57 5.37 35.48
CA THR A 513 -16.94 4.12 36.15
C THR A 513 -18.01 3.42 35.32
N VAL A 514 -17.76 2.15 35.02
CA VAL A 514 -18.62 1.35 34.16
C VAL A 514 -19.01 0.08 34.89
N ASN A 515 -20.30 -0.23 34.95
CA ASN A 515 -20.79 -1.55 35.30
C ASN A 515 -21.88 -1.97 34.31
N THR A 516 -21.46 -2.61 33.22
CA THR A 516 -22.37 -3.14 32.19
C THR A 516 -22.63 -4.64 32.35
N VAL A 517 -22.11 -5.26 33.41
CA VAL A 517 -22.41 -6.67 33.73
C VAL A 517 -23.89 -6.77 34.05
N ARG A 518 -24.60 -7.54 33.22
CA ARG A 518 -25.99 -7.94 33.46
C ARG A 518 -25.99 -9.29 34.16
N PRO A 519 -26.97 -9.57 35.04
CA PRO A 519 -27.10 -10.92 35.60
C PRO A 519 -27.38 -11.90 34.47
N THR A 520 -26.62 -12.99 34.41
CA THR A 520 -26.94 -14.17 33.60
C THR A 520 -27.49 -15.25 34.52
N ALA A 521 -28.17 -16.25 33.94
CA ALA A 521 -28.74 -17.35 34.71
C ALA A 521 -28.45 -18.68 34.01
N THR A 522 -28.35 -19.73 34.79
CA THR A 522 -28.45 -21.12 34.33
C THR A 522 -29.64 -21.78 35.02
N ILE A 523 -30.31 -22.68 34.33
CA ILE A 523 -31.43 -23.45 34.88
C ILE A 523 -31.04 -24.92 34.79
N ALA A 524 -30.84 -25.55 35.93
CA ALA A 524 -30.59 -26.97 36.04
C ALA A 524 -31.80 -27.66 36.67
N MET A 525 -32.15 -28.82 36.15
CA MET A 525 -33.08 -29.73 36.80
C MET A 525 -32.28 -30.86 37.42
N SER A 526 -32.64 -31.26 38.64
CA SER A 526 -32.02 -32.43 39.28
C SER A 526 -32.34 -33.74 38.55
N ASP A 527 -33.41 -33.75 37.74
CA ASP A 527 -33.77 -34.82 36.84
C ASP A 527 -34.45 -34.24 35.58
N THR A 528 -33.94 -34.57 34.40
CA THR A 528 -34.44 -34.11 33.10
C THR A 528 -35.26 -35.17 32.36
N ALA A 529 -35.39 -36.38 32.91
CA ALA A 529 -36.21 -37.47 32.37
C ALA A 529 -37.33 -37.82 33.36
N VAL A 530 -38.28 -36.89 33.52
CA VAL A 530 -39.25 -36.89 34.61
C VAL A 530 -40.35 -37.92 34.34
N VAL A 531 -40.47 -38.94 35.19
CA VAL A 531 -41.54 -39.95 35.14
C VAL A 531 -42.60 -39.76 36.22
N GLU A 532 -43.65 -40.59 36.22
CA GLU A 532 -44.75 -40.48 37.17
C GLU A 532 -44.26 -40.69 38.63
N GLY A 533 -44.42 -39.66 39.47
CA GLY A 533 -44.02 -39.67 40.88
C GLY A 533 -42.72 -38.91 41.17
N ASP A 534 -41.96 -38.53 40.14
CA ASP A 534 -40.75 -37.74 40.30
C ASP A 534 -41.08 -36.29 40.66
N LEU A 535 -40.26 -35.73 41.56
CA LEU A 535 -40.36 -34.34 42.02
C LEU A 535 -38.99 -33.66 41.93
N PRO A 536 -38.44 -33.47 40.73
CA PRO A 536 -37.12 -32.89 40.59
C PRO A 536 -37.06 -31.46 41.11
N VAL A 537 -35.92 -31.11 41.68
CA VAL A 537 -35.62 -29.75 42.10
C VAL A 537 -35.06 -29.01 40.90
N VAL A 538 -35.73 -27.91 40.54
CA VAL A 538 -35.24 -26.93 39.58
C VAL A 538 -34.40 -25.92 40.34
N THR A 539 -33.15 -25.79 39.94
CA THR A 539 -32.18 -24.85 40.49
C THR A 539 -31.86 -23.80 39.43
N ILE A 540 -32.25 -22.56 39.69
CA ILE A 540 -31.88 -21.40 38.90
C ILE A 540 -30.69 -20.74 39.60
N THR A 541 -29.55 -20.65 38.94
CA THR A 541 -28.36 -20.00 39.48
C THR A 541 -28.04 -18.77 38.65
N PHE A 542 -28.07 -17.60 39.29
CA PHE A 542 -27.65 -16.35 38.68
C PHE A 542 -26.15 -16.13 38.85
N SER A 543 -25.51 -15.42 37.92
CA SER A 543 -24.10 -15.05 38.01
C SER A 543 -23.78 -14.11 39.19
N GLU A 544 -24.81 -13.50 39.78
CA GLU A 544 -24.74 -12.61 40.93
C GLU A 544 -26.11 -12.52 41.63
N ALA A 545 -26.18 -11.86 42.78
CA ALA A 545 -27.44 -11.71 43.51
C ALA A 545 -28.43 -10.83 42.73
N VAL A 546 -29.64 -11.34 42.52
CA VAL A 546 -30.71 -10.64 41.78
C VAL A 546 -31.91 -10.27 42.65
N THR A 547 -32.64 -9.26 42.19
CA THR A 547 -33.93 -8.81 42.71
C THR A 547 -34.96 -8.74 41.57
N GLY A 548 -36.23 -8.89 41.90
CA GLY A 548 -37.32 -8.85 40.91
C GLY A 548 -37.65 -10.18 40.24
N PHE A 549 -36.91 -11.27 40.53
CA PHE A 549 -37.21 -12.62 40.05
C PHE A 549 -38.36 -13.29 40.83
N ALA A 550 -39.34 -13.85 40.12
CA ALA A 550 -40.47 -14.60 40.66
C ALA A 550 -40.91 -15.74 39.70
N ASN A 551 -41.84 -16.59 40.14
CA ASN A 551 -42.40 -17.67 39.31
C ASN A 551 -43.06 -17.17 38.02
N ASP A 552 -43.63 -15.95 38.01
CA ASP A 552 -44.27 -15.37 36.82
C ASP A 552 -43.28 -15.10 35.68
N ASP A 553 -41.97 -15.06 35.99
CA ASP A 553 -40.91 -14.95 34.99
C ASP A 553 -40.58 -16.30 34.32
N LEU A 554 -41.15 -17.41 34.81
CA LEU A 554 -40.89 -18.77 34.31
C LEU A 554 -42.09 -19.31 33.53
N THR A 555 -41.82 -19.86 32.35
CA THR A 555 -42.76 -20.71 31.62
C THR A 555 -42.36 -22.16 31.82
N THR A 556 -43.28 -22.98 32.32
CA THR A 556 -43.02 -24.40 32.63
C THR A 556 -44.00 -25.32 31.90
N PRO A 557 -43.68 -25.77 30.68
CA PRO A 557 -44.50 -26.74 29.95
C PRO A 557 -44.62 -28.08 30.69
N SER A 558 -45.72 -28.80 30.49
CA SER A 558 -45.90 -30.19 30.96
C SER A 558 -45.78 -30.44 32.47
N GLY A 559 -45.82 -29.40 33.29
CA GLY A 559 -45.84 -29.48 34.75
C GLY A 559 -46.02 -28.13 35.42
N THR A 560 -45.80 -28.07 36.74
CA THR A 560 -45.86 -26.84 37.54
C THR A 560 -44.69 -26.75 38.49
N LEU A 561 -44.28 -25.53 38.86
CA LEU A 561 -43.27 -25.28 39.88
C LEU A 561 -43.90 -24.85 41.21
N SER A 562 -43.29 -25.27 42.31
CA SER A 562 -43.51 -24.63 43.61
C SER A 562 -43.00 -23.19 43.60
N ALA A 563 -43.31 -22.42 44.65
CA ALA A 563 -42.75 -21.08 44.81
C ALA A 563 -41.21 -21.14 44.79
N VAL A 564 -40.58 -20.31 43.96
CA VAL A 564 -39.12 -20.15 43.94
C VAL A 564 -38.66 -19.51 45.25
N SER A 565 -37.57 -20.02 45.83
CA SER A 565 -37.00 -19.49 47.06
C SER A 565 -35.48 -19.52 47.01
N SER A 566 -34.84 -18.53 47.64
CA SER A 566 -33.37 -18.42 47.74
C SER A 566 -32.95 -18.35 49.20
N ALA A 567 -31.87 -19.05 49.54
CA ALA A 567 -31.28 -19.07 50.88
C ALA A 567 -29.99 -18.25 50.99
N ASP A 568 -29.41 -17.85 49.85
CA ASP A 568 -28.11 -17.17 49.75
C ASP A 568 -28.22 -15.69 49.40
N GLY A 569 -29.42 -15.12 49.50
CA GLY A 569 -29.65 -13.69 49.25
C GLY A 569 -29.86 -13.35 47.78
N GLY A 570 -30.23 -14.32 46.94
CA GLY A 570 -30.72 -14.09 45.59
C GLY A 570 -29.79 -14.58 44.47
N ILE A 571 -28.78 -15.41 44.77
CA ILE A 571 -27.87 -16.00 43.76
C ILE A 571 -28.46 -17.31 43.26
N THR A 572 -28.77 -18.24 44.15
CA THR A 572 -29.39 -19.52 43.82
C THR A 572 -30.82 -19.57 44.31
N TRP A 573 -31.73 -19.95 43.40
CA TRP A 573 -33.15 -20.12 43.64
C TRP A 573 -33.58 -21.54 43.33
N THR A 574 -34.35 -22.15 44.22
CA THR A 574 -34.84 -23.51 44.05
C THR A 574 -36.36 -23.56 44.06
N ALA A 575 -36.94 -24.42 43.21
CA ALA A 575 -38.35 -24.81 43.22
C ALA A 575 -38.49 -26.29 42.88
N THR A 576 -39.51 -26.96 43.41
CA THR A 576 -39.83 -28.35 43.05
C THR A 576 -40.73 -28.35 41.81
N PHE A 577 -40.34 -29.11 40.79
CA PHE A 577 -41.16 -29.37 39.61
C PHE A 577 -42.08 -30.56 39.85
N THR A 578 -43.36 -30.41 39.52
CA THR A 578 -44.36 -31.47 39.57
C THR A 578 -44.87 -31.73 38.16
N PRO A 579 -44.61 -32.92 37.56
CA PRO A 579 -45.06 -33.24 36.21
C PRO A 579 -46.59 -33.38 36.16
N ASN A 580 -47.19 -33.00 35.03
CA ASN A 580 -48.59 -33.30 34.76
C ASN A 580 -48.76 -34.79 34.44
N GLY A 581 -49.83 -35.43 34.95
CA GLY A 581 -50.10 -36.85 34.67
C GLY A 581 -50.57 -37.12 33.23
N ASN A 582 -50.28 -38.33 32.72
CA ASN A 582 -50.59 -38.78 31.35
C ASN A 582 -50.04 -37.88 30.23
N VAL A 583 -48.81 -37.40 30.38
CA VAL A 583 -48.11 -36.57 29.40
C VAL A 583 -46.87 -37.31 28.91
N GLY A 584 -46.77 -37.49 27.60
CA GLY A 584 -45.56 -37.92 26.89
C GLY A 584 -45.06 -36.75 26.04
N ALA A 585 -44.26 -35.88 26.63
CA ALA A 585 -43.72 -34.69 25.99
C ALA A 585 -42.19 -34.78 25.99
N LEU A 586 -41.61 -35.03 24.82
CA LEU A 586 -40.17 -35.25 24.66
C LEU A 586 -39.35 -33.97 24.65
N ASN A 587 -40.01 -32.84 24.30
CA ASN A 587 -39.37 -31.55 24.13
C ASN A 587 -40.04 -30.50 25.03
N ASN A 588 -39.46 -30.26 26.21
CA ASN A 588 -39.87 -29.19 27.11
C ASN A 588 -38.64 -28.41 27.56
N ALA A 589 -38.81 -27.10 27.75
CA ALA A 589 -37.79 -26.28 28.39
C ALA A 589 -38.47 -25.33 29.37
N ILE A 590 -37.89 -25.20 30.56
CA ILE A 590 -38.28 -24.15 31.49
C ILE A 590 -37.63 -22.89 30.96
N VAL A 591 -38.45 -21.93 30.55
CA VAL A 591 -37.96 -20.68 29.99
C VAL A 591 -38.11 -19.59 31.02
N LEU A 592 -36.98 -19.07 31.49
CA LEU A 592 -36.89 -17.86 32.29
C LEU A 592 -36.84 -16.65 31.38
N ASN A 593 -37.79 -15.73 31.55
CA ASN A 593 -37.71 -14.39 31.02
C ASN A 593 -36.81 -13.54 31.93
N MET A 594 -35.68 -13.09 31.41
CA MET A 594 -34.76 -12.23 32.18
C MET A 594 -35.25 -10.78 32.25
N ALA A 595 -36.32 -10.42 31.51
CA ALA A 595 -36.91 -9.08 31.54
C ALA A 595 -37.62 -8.84 32.89
N GLY A 596 -36.99 -8.08 33.77
CA GLY A 596 -37.48 -7.77 35.12
C GLY A 596 -36.54 -8.21 36.23
N VAL A 597 -35.65 -9.16 35.93
CA VAL A 597 -34.60 -9.62 36.85
C VAL A 597 -33.45 -8.63 36.84
N THR A 598 -33.14 -8.05 37.99
CA THR A 598 -32.15 -6.97 38.12
C THR A 598 -31.09 -7.29 39.16
N ASN A 599 -29.83 -6.99 38.86
CA ASN A 599 -28.77 -7.11 39.85
C ASN A 599 -28.70 -5.90 40.79
N ALA A 600 -27.78 -5.94 41.77
CA ALA A 600 -27.58 -4.86 42.73
C ALA A 600 -27.16 -3.52 42.10
N SER A 601 -26.58 -3.55 40.89
CA SER A 601 -26.19 -2.35 40.14
C SER A 601 -27.33 -1.79 39.28
N GLY A 602 -28.52 -2.40 39.34
CA GLY A 602 -29.71 -1.98 38.60
C GLY A 602 -29.65 -2.30 37.10
N ASN A 603 -28.82 -3.26 36.69
CA ASN A 603 -28.80 -3.82 35.35
C ASN A 603 -29.83 -4.94 35.25
N THR A 604 -30.80 -4.79 34.35
CA THR A 604 -31.77 -5.85 34.04
C THR A 604 -31.12 -6.89 33.12
N GLY A 605 -31.40 -8.17 33.36
CA GLY A 605 -31.08 -9.22 32.40
C GLY A 605 -31.82 -9.00 31.07
N THR A 606 -31.38 -9.67 30.02
CA THR A 606 -31.96 -9.55 28.67
C THR A 606 -32.19 -10.90 28.05
N GLY A 607 -33.26 -11.01 27.25
CA GLY A 607 -33.60 -12.25 26.57
C GLY A 607 -34.22 -13.28 27.50
N THR A 608 -34.16 -14.54 27.07
CA THR A 608 -34.68 -15.67 27.82
C THR A 608 -33.59 -16.70 28.04
N VAL A 609 -33.57 -17.33 29.20
CA VAL A 609 -32.72 -18.48 29.50
C VAL A 609 -33.62 -19.71 29.51
N ALA A 610 -33.29 -20.70 28.69
CA ALA A 610 -33.96 -21.99 28.71
C ALA A 610 -33.14 -22.96 29.56
N SER A 611 -33.80 -23.85 30.30
CA SER A 611 -33.15 -25.07 30.77
C SER A 611 -32.70 -25.92 29.59
N SER A 612 -31.84 -26.89 29.84
CA SER A 612 -31.72 -28.05 28.95
C SER A 612 -33.10 -28.66 28.71
N ASN A 613 -33.24 -29.32 27.56
CA ASN A 613 -34.47 -30.05 27.26
C ASN A 613 -34.75 -31.07 28.37
N TYR A 614 -35.99 -31.14 28.84
CA TYR A 614 -36.46 -32.21 29.70
C TYR A 614 -37.64 -32.92 29.06
N SER A 615 -37.65 -34.24 29.16
CA SER A 615 -38.80 -35.04 28.82
C SER A 615 -39.67 -35.22 30.05
N VAL A 616 -40.97 -35.08 29.86
CA VAL A 616 -41.95 -35.56 30.84
C VAL A 616 -42.59 -36.79 30.21
N ASP A 617 -42.36 -37.94 30.83
CA ASP A 617 -43.02 -39.18 30.45
C ASP A 617 -43.72 -39.78 31.67
N THR A 618 -44.90 -39.25 31.96
CA THR A 618 -45.81 -39.85 32.92
C THR A 618 -46.69 -40.93 32.27
N VAL A 619 -46.35 -41.38 31.04
CA VAL A 619 -46.96 -42.52 30.39
C VAL A 619 -46.15 -43.76 30.78
N VAL A 620 -46.76 -44.66 31.55
CA VAL A 620 -46.09 -45.88 32.01
C VAL A 620 -45.67 -46.77 30.82
N PRO A 621 -44.36 -47.05 30.59
CA PRO A 621 -43.93 -47.96 29.53
C PRO A 621 -44.22 -49.41 29.92
N THR A 622 -44.72 -50.19 28.96
CA THR A 622 -44.82 -51.65 29.09
C THR A 622 -43.53 -52.31 28.59
N PRO A 623 -42.88 -53.20 29.36
CA PRO A 623 -41.66 -53.88 28.94
C PRO A 623 -41.85 -54.66 27.63
N PRO A 624 -40.85 -54.77 26.74
CA PRO A 624 -40.92 -55.66 25.60
C PRO A 624 -40.93 -57.11 26.12
N THR A 625 -42.05 -57.79 25.89
CA THR A 625 -42.15 -59.23 26.10
C THR A 625 -41.38 -59.97 25.00
N ALA A 626 -40.59 -60.97 25.39
CA ALA A 626 -39.91 -61.88 24.47
C ALA A 626 -40.89 -62.40 23.39
N PRO A 627 -40.49 -62.45 22.10
CA PRO A 627 -41.36 -62.93 21.04
C PRO A 627 -41.74 -64.39 21.30
N THR A 628 -43.04 -64.72 21.25
CA THR A 628 -43.55 -66.10 21.42
C THR A 628 -43.59 -66.89 20.11
N GLY A 629 -42.87 -66.43 19.07
CA GLY A 629 -42.78 -67.10 17.78
C GLY A 629 -41.93 -68.37 17.84
N PRO A 630 -42.23 -69.42 17.05
CA PRO A 630 -41.36 -70.60 16.97
C PRO A 630 -40.00 -70.22 16.41
N ALA A 631 -38.91 -70.68 17.04
CA ALA A 631 -37.56 -70.51 16.53
C ALA A 631 -37.38 -71.31 15.23
N ILE A 632 -36.77 -70.68 14.23
CA ILE A 632 -36.35 -71.31 12.97
C ILE A 632 -34.82 -71.34 12.92
N ASP A 633 -34.28 -72.34 12.24
CA ASP A 633 -32.84 -72.45 12.00
C ASP A 633 -32.45 -71.62 10.77
N VAL A 634 -31.61 -70.61 10.95
CA VAL A 634 -31.06 -69.76 9.88
C VAL A 634 -29.55 -69.83 10.00
N ASP A 635 -28.91 -70.49 9.01
CA ASP A 635 -27.47 -70.73 9.00
C ASP A 635 -26.93 -71.35 10.32
N GLY A 636 -27.66 -72.30 10.90
CA GLY A 636 -27.29 -72.95 12.16
C GLY A 636 -27.49 -72.09 13.42
N ALA A 637 -28.03 -70.88 13.30
CA ALA A 637 -28.47 -70.06 14.42
C ALA A 637 -29.99 -70.17 14.63
N GLN A 638 -30.40 -70.23 15.90
CA GLN A 638 -31.82 -70.26 16.25
C GLN A 638 -32.38 -68.84 16.30
N VAL A 639 -33.25 -68.52 15.34
CA VAL A 639 -33.83 -67.19 15.15
C VAL A 639 -35.32 -67.21 15.43
N SER A 640 -35.80 -66.28 16.25
CA SER A 640 -37.23 -66.08 16.50
C SER A 640 -37.62 -64.64 16.20
N THR A 641 -38.81 -64.44 15.61
CA THR A 641 -39.35 -63.11 15.32
C THR A 641 -40.69 -62.92 16.00
N GLY A 642 -40.97 -61.69 16.44
CA GLY A 642 -42.28 -61.30 16.96
C GLY A 642 -42.49 -59.80 16.93
N THR A 643 -43.63 -59.36 17.45
CA THR A 643 -44.02 -57.95 17.49
C THR A 643 -44.10 -57.49 18.93
N ALA A 644 -43.40 -56.42 19.27
CA ALA A 644 -43.43 -55.80 20.59
C ALA A 644 -44.74 -55.00 20.80
N PRO A 645 -45.09 -54.63 22.06
CA PRO A 645 -46.33 -53.90 22.37
C PRO A 645 -46.48 -52.56 21.62
N ASP A 646 -45.36 -51.96 21.24
CA ASP A 646 -45.26 -50.72 20.46
C ASP A 646 -45.49 -50.92 18.94
N GLY A 647 -45.64 -52.17 18.48
CA GLY A 647 -45.80 -52.53 17.07
C GLY A 647 -44.48 -52.75 16.31
N SER A 648 -43.33 -52.58 16.96
CA SER A 648 -42.02 -52.86 16.35
C SER A 648 -41.76 -54.37 16.22
N ILE A 649 -40.96 -54.76 15.23
CA ILE A 649 -40.51 -56.13 15.02
C ILE A 649 -39.26 -56.38 15.86
N VAL A 650 -39.27 -57.49 16.60
CA VAL A 650 -38.12 -57.99 17.37
C VAL A 650 -37.66 -59.31 16.77
N THR A 651 -36.42 -59.33 16.27
CA THR A 651 -35.72 -60.53 15.82
C THR A 651 -34.70 -60.91 16.87
N THR A 652 -34.84 -62.08 17.48
CA THR A 652 -33.90 -62.60 18.48
C THR A 652 -33.12 -63.77 17.89
N ILE A 653 -31.81 -63.60 17.77
CA ILE A 653 -30.83 -64.61 17.43
C ILE A 653 -30.27 -65.13 18.76
N ALA A 654 -30.62 -66.37 19.12
CA ALA A 654 -30.09 -66.99 20.32
C ALA A 654 -28.56 -67.13 20.23
N PRO A 655 -27.83 -67.14 21.36
CA PRO A 655 -26.39 -67.32 21.33
C PRO A 655 -25.98 -68.54 20.51
N VAL A 656 -25.14 -68.31 19.49
CA VAL A 656 -24.79 -69.34 18.52
C VAL A 656 -23.95 -70.40 19.22
N THR A 657 -24.42 -71.65 19.21
CA THR A 657 -23.62 -72.81 19.62
C THR A 657 -22.78 -73.31 18.45
N PRO A 658 -21.68 -74.06 18.69
CA PRO A 658 -20.92 -74.69 17.61
C PRO A 658 -21.85 -75.44 16.65
N ARG A 659 -21.86 -75.05 15.37
CA ARG A 659 -22.84 -75.46 14.35
C ARG A 659 -22.19 -76.30 13.25
N THR A 660 -22.96 -77.17 12.60
CA THR A 660 -22.57 -77.77 11.32
C THR A 660 -22.86 -76.79 10.20
N ASN A 661 -21.82 -76.43 9.44
CA ASN A 661 -21.87 -75.43 8.37
C ASN A 661 -23.01 -75.66 7.36
N ASP A 662 -23.70 -74.59 6.95
CA ASP A 662 -24.56 -74.59 5.78
C ASP A 662 -23.67 -74.45 4.52
N PRO A 663 -23.67 -75.42 3.59
CA PRO A 663 -22.89 -75.33 2.36
C PRO A 663 -23.23 -74.12 1.47
N ALA A 664 -24.37 -73.45 1.70
CA ALA A 664 -24.77 -72.26 0.97
C ALA A 664 -24.17 -70.95 1.52
N SER A 665 -23.77 -70.91 2.80
CA SER A 665 -23.08 -69.77 3.41
C SER A 665 -21.57 -69.91 3.20
N GLY A 666 -20.91 -68.83 2.77
CA GLY A 666 -19.45 -68.82 2.56
C GLY A 666 -18.63 -68.77 3.85
N ASN A 667 -19.27 -68.58 5.01
CA ASN A 667 -18.62 -68.27 6.27
C ASN A 667 -18.80 -69.38 7.31
N VAL A 668 -17.71 -70.07 7.67
CA VAL A 668 -17.73 -71.20 8.59
C VAL A 668 -17.64 -70.80 10.08
N LYS A 669 -17.33 -69.54 10.38
CA LYS A 669 -17.05 -69.05 11.75
C LYS A 669 -18.19 -68.23 12.37
N GLN A 670 -19.12 -67.74 11.54
CA GLN A 670 -20.23 -66.89 11.95
C GLN A 670 -21.52 -67.38 11.30
N ALA A 671 -22.66 -67.25 11.99
CA ALA A 671 -23.97 -67.51 11.41
C ALA A 671 -24.52 -66.23 10.75
N GLU A 672 -24.81 -66.28 9.45
CA GLU A 672 -25.29 -65.15 8.65
C GLU A 672 -26.82 -65.04 8.71
N VAL A 673 -27.33 -64.00 9.39
CA VAL A 673 -28.76 -63.82 9.60
C VAL A 673 -29.23 -62.48 8.99
N PRO A 674 -29.99 -62.51 7.89
CA PRO A 674 -30.70 -61.33 7.39
C PRO A 674 -31.74 -60.87 8.39
N VAL A 675 -31.62 -59.65 8.90
CA VAL A 675 -32.53 -59.08 9.91
C VAL A 675 -33.52 -58.08 9.31
N VAL A 676 -33.21 -57.54 8.14
CA VAL A 676 -34.13 -56.71 7.35
C VAL A 676 -34.00 -57.07 5.87
N THR A 677 -35.13 -57.35 5.22
CA THR A 677 -35.20 -57.61 3.77
C THR A 677 -36.29 -56.77 3.10
N THR A 678 -36.11 -56.44 1.82
CA THR A 678 -37.19 -55.89 0.99
C THR A 678 -38.28 -56.94 0.74
N ALA A 679 -39.45 -56.49 0.25
CA ALA A 679 -40.53 -57.40 -0.16
C ALA A 679 -40.10 -58.38 -1.28
N ASP A 680 -39.10 -58.01 -2.09
CA ASP A 680 -38.52 -58.83 -3.16
C ASP A 680 -37.38 -59.75 -2.66
N GLY A 681 -37.10 -59.76 -1.36
CA GLY A 681 -36.11 -60.64 -0.73
C GLY A 681 -34.67 -60.13 -0.76
N GLN A 682 -34.43 -58.87 -1.15
CA GLN A 682 -33.08 -58.28 -1.04
C GLN A 682 -32.75 -57.95 0.41
N VAL A 683 -31.55 -58.29 0.87
CA VAL A 683 -31.08 -57.99 2.23
C VAL A 683 -30.74 -56.49 2.33
N ILE A 684 -31.30 -55.83 3.35
CA ILE A 684 -31.01 -54.43 3.69
C ILE A 684 -30.05 -54.35 4.88
N LEU A 685 -30.23 -55.24 5.85
CA LEU A 685 -29.36 -55.35 7.02
C LEU A 685 -29.20 -56.82 7.39
N GLN A 686 -27.97 -57.24 7.60
CA GLN A 686 -27.56 -58.58 8.01
C GLN A 686 -26.70 -58.50 9.26
N VAL A 687 -26.83 -59.50 10.13
CA VAL A 687 -25.91 -59.69 11.25
C VAL A 687 -25.25 -61.06 11.10
N SER A 688 -23.93 -61.09 11.11
CA SER A 688 -23.13 -62.32 11.09
C SER A 688 -22.58 -62.57 12.49
N VAL A 689 -23.13 -63.56 13.18
CA VAL A 689 -22.97 -63.74 14.63
C VAL A 689 -21.98 -64.88 14.93
N PRO A 690 -20.91 -64.63 15.70
CA PRO A 690 -19.96 -65.68 16.09
C PRO A 690 -20.51 -66.60 17.18
N VAL A 691 -19.85 -67.74 17.36
CA VAL A 691 -20.17 -68.69 18.45
C VAL A 691 -20.05 -67.99 19.81
N GLY A 692 -21.02 -68.23 20.70
CA GLY A 692 -21.08 -67.65 22.04
C GLY A 692 -21.71 -66.26 22.12
N VAL A 693 -22.01 -65.62 20.97
CA VAL A 693 -22.72 -64.34 20.90
C VAL A 693 -24.15 -64.58 20.44
N GLY A 694 -25.11 -63.90 21.07
CA GLY A 694 -26.49 -63.77 20.60
C GLY A 694 -26.84 -62.30 20.40
N VAL A 695 -27.84 -62.02 19.58
CA VAL A 695 -28.22 -60.65 19.22
C VAL A 695 -29.73 -60.50 19.18
N GLN A 696 -30.24 -59.43 19.77
CA GLN A 696 -31.61 -58.99 19.57
C GLN A 696 -31.62 -57.73 18.68
N VAL A 697 -32.43 -57.76 17.63
CA VAL A 697 -32.61 -56.64 16.70
C VAL A 697 -34.06 -56.18 16.76
N GLN A 698 -34.30 -54.93 17.11
CA GLN A 698 -35.64 -54.35 17.23
C GLN A 698 -35.81 -53.15 16.29
N GLY A 699 -36.98 -53.00 15.67
CA GLY A 699 -37.21 -52.00 14.62
C GLY A 699 -38.60 -51.93 14.04
N ASN A 700 -39.01 -50.78 13.49
CA ASN A 700 -40.20 -50.72 12.64
C ASN A 700 -40.09 -51.64 11.43
N ALA A 701 -41.18 -52.33 11.06
CA ALA A 701 -41.19 -53.31 9.96
C ALA A 701 -40.71 -52.72 8.61
N ASN A 702 -41.03 -51.45 8.35
CA ASN A 702 -40.66 -50.73 7.14
C ASN A 702 -39.78 -49.50 7.47
N ALA A 703 -38.99 -49.07 6.50
CA ALA A 703 -38.25 -47.81 6.58
C ALA A 703 -39.22 -46.61 6.73
N SER A 704 -38.78 -45.59 7.48
CA SER A 704 -39.53 -44.35 7.71
C SER A 704 -38.84 -43.17 7.00
N THR A 705 -39.51 -42.02 6.90
CA THR A 705 -38.97 -40.81 6.25
C THR A 705 -39.18 -39.57 7.12
N GLY A 706 -38.31 -38.58 7.00
CA GLY A 706 -38.46 -37.26 7.66
C GLY A 706 -38.70 -37.37 9.17
N ASP A 707 -39.68 -36.61 9.68
CA ASP A 707 -40.01 -36.54 11.12
C ASP A 707 -40.32 -37.90 11.76
N ALA A 708 -40.88 -38.85 11.00
CA ALA A 708 -41.17 -40.19 11.50
C ALA A 708 -39.89 -41.03 11.69
N ALA A 709 -38.92 -40.90 10.78
CA ALA A 709 -37.61 -41.52 10.92
C ALA A 709 -36.83 -40.91 12.09
N LEU A 710 -36.95 -39.58 12.26
CA LEU A 710 -36.34 -38.87 13.37
C LEU A 710 -36.90 -39.33 14.71
N ALA A 711 -38.23 -39.36 14.84
CA ALA A 711 -38.90 -39.81 16.06
C ALA A 711 -38.50 -41.24 16.41
N GLU A 712 -38.42 -42.13 15.42
CA GLU A 712 -37.99 -43.51 15.62
C GLU A 712 -36.55 -43.62 16.13
N LEU A 713 -35.59 -42.95 15.48
CA LEU A 713 -34.18 -42.99 15.88
C LEU A 713 -33.97 -42.40 17.28
N VAL A 714 -34.57 -41.24 17.55
CA VAL A 714 -34.47 -40.56 18.84
C VAL A 714 -35.08 -41.41 19.96
N ASN A 715 -36.23 -42.06 19.74
CA ASN A 715 -36.83 -42.92 20.74
C ASN A 715 -35.96 -44.15 21.02
N ARG A 716 -35.40 -44.78 19.98
CA ARG A 716 -34.51 -45.93 20.15
C ARG A 716 -33.21 -45.60 20.88
N ILE A 717 -32.64 -44.43 20.62
CA ILE A 717 -31.49 -43.93 21.37
C ILE A 717 -31.90 -43.75 22.83
N ARG A 718 -33.03 -43.08 23.10
CA ARG A 718 -33.54 -42.84 24.47
C ARG A 718 -33.82 -44.13 25.24
N ASP A 719 -34.34 -45.14 24.57
CA ASP A 719 -34.59 -46.46 25.16
C ASP A 719 -33.30 -47.16 25.58
N SER A 720 -32.17 -46.83 24.94
CA SER A 720 -30.87 -47.47 25.15
C SER A 720 -29.93 -46.63 26.02
N SER A 721 -29.97 -45.31 25.90
CA SER A 721 -29.09 -44.32 26.52
C SER A 721 -29.79 -42.99 26.78
N SER A 722 -29.35 -42.27 27.82
CA SER A 722 -29.78 -40.90 28.13
C SER A 722 -28.76 -39.84 27.70
N ASN A 723 -27.69 -40.25 27.01
CA ASN A 723 -26.63 -39.36 26.57
C ASN A 723 -27.17 -38.32 25.56
N PRO A 724 -26.97 -37.01 25.83
CA PRO A 724 -27.52 -35.94 25.01
C PRO A 724 -26.83 -35.81 23.64
N ASP A 725 -25.56 -36.18 23.54
CA ASP A 725 -24.76 -36.07 22.31
C ASP A 725 -25.19 -37.11 21.29
N LEU A 726 -25.46 -38.35 21.72
CA LEU A 726 -26.10 -39.37 20.88
C LEU A 726 -27.49 -38.92 20.37
N LEU A 727 -28.28 -38.26 21.22
CA LEU A 727 -29.59 -37.74 20.81
C LEU A 727 -29.44 -36.60 19.77
N GLY A 728 -28.48 -35.70 19.98
CA GLY A 728 -28.19 -34.60 19.07
C GLY A 728 -27.60 -35.04 17.73
N SER A 729 -26.74 -36.06 17.73
CA SER A 729 -26.13 -36.62 16.52
C SER A 729 -27.16 -37.35 15.67
N GLY A 730 -28.06 -38.13 16.28
CA GLY A 730 -29.19 -38.74 15.59
C GLY A 730 -30.13 -37.71 14.94
N GLN A 731 -30.36 -36.58 15.61
CA GLN A 731 -31.13 -35.46 15.03
C GLN A 731 -30.42 -34.84 13.83
N SER A 732 -29.12 -34.59 13.95
CA SER A 732 -28.29 -33.99 12.91
C SER A 732 -28.21 -34.88 11.67
N PHE A 733 -27.99 -36.19 11.86
CA PHE A 733 -27.95 -37.17 10.78
C PHE A 733 -29.25 -37.21 10.00
N VAL A 734 -30.40 -37.34 10.67
CA VAL A 734 -31.70 -37.39 9.96
C VAL A 734 -32.04 -36.04 9.32
N GLY A 735 -31.66 -34.92 9.96
CA GLY A 735 -31.84 -33.58 9.39
C GLY A 735 -31.02 -33.35 8.11
N ALA A 736 -29.86 -34.00 7.98
CA ALA A 736 -29.05 -33.97 6.76
C ALA A 736 -29.64 -34.83 5.62
N LEU A 737 -30.52 -35.79 5.94
CA LEU A 737 -31.23 -36.57 4.93
C LEU A 737 -32.35 -35.73 4.28
N GLY A 738 -32.56 -35.92 2.98
CA GLY A 738 -33.73 -35.36 2.30
C GLY A 738 -35.03 -35.86 2.93
N ALA A 739 -36.05 -35.01 3.02
CA ALA A 739 -37.31 -35.31 3.72
C ALA A 739 -38.04 -36.61 3.26
N ASN A 740 -37.76 -37.08 2.05
CA ASN A 740 -38.34 -38.30 1.46
C ASN A 740 -37.36 -39.49 1.41
N THR A 741 -36.17 -39.38 1.98
CA THR A 741 -35.16 -40.45 1.99
C THR A 741 -35.60 -41.53 2.98
N PRO A 742 -35.83 -42.78 2.53
CA PRO A 742 -36.18 -43.87 3.43
C PRO A 742 -35.00 -44.24 4.32
N LEU A 743 -35.23 -44.30 5.64
CA LEU A 743 -34.27 -44.71 6.65
C LEU A 743 -34.77 -45.94 7.41
N THR A 744 -33.95 -46.99 7.43
CA THR A 744 -34.18 -48.17 8.25
C THR A 744 -33.50 -47.99 9.60
N VAL A 745 -34.28 -47.94 10.69
CA VAL A 745 -33.74 -47.74 12.04
C VAL A 745 -33.83 -49.03 12.85
N ARG A 746 -32.73 -49.46 13.47
CA ARG A 746 -32.69 -50.67 14.31
C ARG A 746 -31.94 -50.46 15.63
N THR A 747 -32.46 -51.01 16.73
CA THR A 747 -31.66 -51.24 17.94
C THR A 747 -31.08 -52.64 17.86
N ILE A 748 -29.78 -52.79 18.08
CA ILE A 748 -29.06 -54.06 18.09
C ILE A 748 -28.45 -54.22 19.49
N THR A 749 -28.94 -55.20 20.24
CA THR A 749 -28.49 -55.47 21.62
C THR A 749 -27.79 -56.83 21.66
N GLY A 750 -26.56 -56.82 22.16
CA GLY A 750 -25.78 -58.04 22.35
C GLY A 750 -26.29 -58.92 23.49
N SER A 751 -25.93 -60.19 23.46
CA SER A 751 -26.12 -61.12 24.59
C SER A 751 -25.02 -62.18 24.58
N THR A 752 -24.75 -62.76 25.75
CA THR A 752 -23.62 -63.67 25.97
C THR A 752 -24.05 -65.12 26.22
N ALA A 753 -23.24 -66.08 25.77
CA ALA A 753 -23.22 -67.46 26.25
C ALA A 753 -21.78 -68.01 26.38
N ALA A 754 -21.63 -69.20 26.96
CA ALA A 754 -20.33 -69.86 27.10
C ALA A 754 -19.76 -70.31 25.74
N GLY A 755 -18.42 -70.36 25.61
CA GLY A 755 -17.74 -70.83 24.40
C GLY A 755 -17.45 -69.74 23.36
N PHE A 756 -17.43 -68.48 23.78
CA PHE A 756 -17.08 -67.33 22.95
C PHE A 756 -15.61 -67.37 22.49
N ASP A 757 -15.38 -67.12 21.20
CA ASP A 757 -14.07 -66.91 20.60
C ASP A 757 -13.84 -65.41 20.32
N PRO A 758 -12.97 -64.72 21.08
CA PRO A 758 -12.73 -63.29 20.90
C PRO A 758 -12.04 -62.93 19.58
N ALA A 759 -11.50 -63.91 18.85
CA ALA A 759 -10.84 -63.68 17.57
C ALA A 759 -11.82 -63.55 16.39
N VAL A 760 -13.11 -63.89 16.57
CA VAL A 760 -14.13 -63.82 15.51
C VAL A 760 -15.07 -62.65 15.77
N PRO A 761 -15.12 -61.63 14.88
CA PRO A 761 -15.94 -60.44 15.13
C PRO A 761 -17.44 -60.74 15.06
N LEU A 762 -18.26 -59.88 15.66
CA LEU A 762 -19.66 -59.71 15.30
C LEU A 762 -19.72 -58.74 14.12
N VAL A 763 -20.30 -59.16 12.99
CA VAL A 763 -20.36 -58.31 11.78
C VAL A 763 -21.77 -57.80 11.56
N ILE A 764 -21.94 -56.50 11.38
CA ILE A 764 -23.20 -55.86 11.03
C ILE A 764 -23.04 -55.28 9.62
N SER A 765 -23.80 -55.79 8.66
CA SER A 765 -23.66 -55.40 7.25
C SER A 765 -24.95 -54.78 6.72
N GLY A 766 -24.89 -53.50 6.37
CA GLY A 766 -25.90 -52.79 5.60
C GLY A 766 -25.76 -53.06 4.10
N ASN A 767 -26.67 -52.47 3.31
CA ASN A 767 -26.60 -52.50 1.85
C ASN A 767 -26.28 -51.11 1.29
N THR A 768 -25.78 -51.06 0.05
CA THR A 768 -25.37 -49.80 -0.59
C THR A 768 -26.51 -49.03 -1.28
N THR A 769 -27.75 -49.52 -1.21
CA THR A 769 -28.90 -48.96 -1.96
C THR A 769 -29.96 -48.31 -1.09
N GLY A 770 -29.93 -48.49 0.24
CA GLY A 770 -30.81 -47.83 1.21
C GLY A 770 -30.03 -47.29 2.40
N GLN A 771 -30.63 -46.36 3.16
CA GLN A 771 -29.99 -45.81 4.35
C GLN A 771 -30.31 -46.64 5.60
N GLN A 772 -29.31 -46.93 6.43
CA GLN A 772 -29.48 -47.59 7.73
C GLN A 772 -28.94 -46.72 8.88
N ALA A 773 -29.71 -46.65 9.96
CA ALA A 773 -29.28 -46.10 11.24
C ALA A 773 -29.44 -47.18 12.32
N ILE A 774 -28.39 -47.44 13.08
CA ILE A 774 -28.42 -48.42 14.17
C ILE A 774 -28.15 -47.76 15.53
N VAL A 775 -28.76 -48.30 16.57
CA VAL A 775 -28.36 -48.10 17.96
C VAL A 775 -27.73 -49.41 18.43
N LEU A 776 -26.43 -49.43 18.63
CA LEU A 776 -25.66 -50.60 19.01
C LEU A 776 -25.41 -50.59 20.52
N ASP A 777 -26.10 -51.46 21.26
CA ASP A 777 -25.90 -51.64 22.70
C ASP A 777 -24.96 -52.81 22.96
N THR A 778 -23.72 -52.48 23.35
CA THR A 778 -22.63 -53.44 23.55
C THR A 778 -22.51 -53.92 25.00
N ARG A 779 -23.26 -53.33 25.94
CA ARG A 779 -23.11 -53.58 27.40
C ARG A 779 -23.28 -55.04 27.79
N SER A 780 -24.02 -55.81 26.99
CA SER A 780 -24.31 -57.23 27.20
C SER A 780 -23.52 -58.16 26.27
N LEU A 781 -22.51 -57.66 25.56
CA LEU A 781 -21.58 -58.49 24.79
C LEU A 781 -20.51 -59.12 25.70
N PRO A 782 -19.94 -60.28 25.32
CA PRO A 782 -18.80 -60.85 26.02
C PRO A 782 -17.60 -59.87 26.04
N THR A 783 -16.86 -59.80 27.14
CA THR A 783 -15.63 -59.01 27.20
C THR A 783 -14.64 -59.43 26.11
N GLY A 784 -14.06 -58.45 25.41
CA GLY A 784 -13.18 -58.70 24.26
C GLY A 784 -13.91 -58.97 22.95
N SER A 785 -15.23 -58.77 22.89
CA SER A 785 -15.97 -58.82 21.63
C SER A 785 -15.53 -57.73 20.67
N ILE A 786 -15.12 -58.13 19.48
CA ILE A 786 -14.85 -57.22 18.37
C ILE A 786 -16.14 -57.09 17.55
N VAL A 787 -16.53 -55.87 17.23
CA VAL A 787 -17.62 -55.56 16.30
C VAL A 787 -17.02 -54.99 15.02
N ARG A 788 -17.60 -55.33 13.87
CA ARG A 788 -17.23 -54.77 12.57
C ARG A 788 -18.49 -54.31 11.86
N MET A 789 -18.44 -53.12 11.28
CA MET A 789 -19.58 -52.53 10.57
C MET A 789 -19.26 -52.40 9.08
N ASP A 790 -20.13 -52.92 8.23
CA ASP A 790 -19.98 -52.84 6.78
C ASP A 790 -21.16 -52.08 6.20
N ASN A 791 -20.89 -50.96 5.53
CA ASN A 791 -21.86 -50.15 4.81
C ASN A 791 -23.05 -49.74 5.70
N VAL A 792 -22.77 -49.28 6.92
CA VAL A 792 -23.78 -48.76 7.85
C VAL A 792 -23.67 -47.23 7.85
N ASN A 793 -24.75 -46.52 7.48
CA ASN A 793 -24.67 -45.07 7.33
C ASN A 793 -24.56 -44.32 8.65
N PHE A 794 -25.19 -44.83 9.72
CA PHE A 794 -25.17 -44.20 11.03
C PHE A 794 -25.23 -45.25 12.15
N ALA A 795 -24.40 -45.10 13.17
CA ALA A 795 -24.41 -45.90 14.39
C ALA A 795 -24.31 -45.00 15.63
N ALA A 796 -25.24 -45.18 16.56
CA ALA A 796 -25.13 -44.70 17.94
C ALA A 796 -24.71 -45.87 18.82
N VAL A 797 -23.52 -45.81 19.40
CA VAL A 797 -22.92 -46.88 20.21
C VAL A 797 -23.16 -46.59 21.69
N VAL A 798 -23.60 -47.60 22.44
CA VAL A 798 -23.93 -47.48 23.86
C VAL A 798 -23.16 -48.52 24.66
N GLY A 799 -22.39 -48.03 25.64
CA GLY A 799 -21.44 -48.81 26.42
C GLY A 799 -20.08 -48.95 25.75
N THR A 800 -19.15 -49.59 26.46
CA THR A 800 -17.78 -49.82 25.98
C THR A 800 -17.78 -50.68 24.72
N ALA A 801 -17.17 -50.22 23.64
CA ALA A 801 -17.16 -50.93 22.38
C ALA A 801 -15.74 -51.11 21.83
N HIS A 802 -15.54 -52.22 21.12
CA HIS A 802 -14.31 -52.51 20.39
C HIS A 802 -14.68 -52.74 18.92
N LEU A 803 -14.62 -51.68 18.12
CA LEU A 803 -14.97 -51.67 16.70
C LEU A 803 -13.68 -51.66 15.87
N VAL A 804 -13.51 -52.63 14.96
CA VAL A 804 -12.30 -52.71 14.10
C VAL A 804 -12.65 -53.05 12.66
N GLY A 805 -12.13 -52.23 11.74
CA GLY A 805 -12.33 -52.30 10.31
C GLY A 805 -13.76 -52.02 9.89
N GLY A 806 -14.04 -52.27 8.62
CA GLY A 806 -15.35 -52.02 8.04
C GLY A 806 -15.23 -51.66 6.57
N ALA A 807 -16.28 -51.88 5.79
CA ALA A 807 -16.36 -51.43 4.42
C ALA A 807 -17.28 -50.21 4.29
N GLY A 808 -16.88 -49.25 3.46
CA GLY A 808 -17.69 -48.08 3.09
C GLY A 808 -17.80 -47.03 4.20
N SER A 809 -18.17 -45.81 3.81
CA SER A 809 -18.29 -44.65 4.72
C SER A 809 -19.33 -44.86 5.82
N ASN A 810 -18.89 -44.78 7.07
CA ASN A 810 -19.68 -44.97 8.28
C ASN A 810 -19.65 -43.70 9.13
N VAL A 811 -20.80 -43.38 9.74
CA VAL A 811 -20.91 -42.30 10.73
C VAL A 811 -21.19 -42.92 12.09
N VAL A 812 -20.29 -42.76 13.04
CA VAL A 812 -20.35 -43.44 14.35
C VAL A 812 -20.23 -42.41 15.46
N PHE A 813 -21.17 -42.45 16.39
CA PHE A 813 -21.16 -41.66 17.63
C PHE A 813 -21.27 -42.61 18.82
N ALA A 814 -20.46 -42.42 19.84
CA ALA A 814 -20.52 -43.20 21.08
C ALA A 814 -20.99 -42.36 22.29
N ASP A 815 -21.26 -43.04 23.41
CA ASP A 815 -21.68 -42.42 24.67
C ASP A 815 -20.49 -42.08 25.58
N ASP A 816 -20.73 -41.85 26.87
CA ASP A 816 -19.69 -41.45 27.83
C ASP A 816 -18.81 -42.61 28.35
N ALA A 817 -18.83 -43.76 27.68
CA ALA A 817 -18.01 -44.92 28.04
C ALA A 817 -16.71 -44.94 27.22
N GLU A 818 -15.64 -45.53 27.77
CA GLU A 818 -14.38 -45.74 27.05
C GLU A 818 -14.55 -46.64 25.82
N GLN A 819 -14.10 -46.12 24.67
CA GLN A 819 -14.23 -46.74 23.36
C GLN A 819 -12.88 -47.11 22.76
N PHE A 820 -12.89 -48.19 21.98
CA PHE A 820 -11.85 -48.52 21.03
C PHE A 820 -12.50 -48.66 19.66
N MET A 821 -12.33 -47.68 18.77
CA MET A 821 -12.96 -47.65 17.45
C MET A 821 -11.93 -47.33 16.36
N VAL A 822 -11.67 -48.29 15.49
CA VAL A 822 -10.72 -48.15 14.38
C VAL A 822 -11.41 -48.60 13.12
N LEU A 823 -11.93 -47.70 12.29
CA LEU A 823 -12.77 -48.06 11.15
C LEU A 823 -11.94 -48.41 9.91
N GLY A 824 -12.57 -48.40 8.75
CA GLY A 824 -12.07 -49.05 7.55
C GLY A 824 -11.26 -48.13 6.65
N ALA A 825 -11.28 -48.45 5.35
CA ALA A 825 -10.64 -47.66 4.29
C ALA A 825 -11.61 -46.66 3.61
N GLY A 826 -12.80 -46.46 4.16
CA GLY A 826 -13.82 -45.57 3.60
C GLY A 826 -13.81 -44.24 4.33
N ASP A 827 -14.30 -43.17 3.68
CA ASP A 827 -14.40 -41.85 4.31
C ASP A 827 -15.40 -41.90 5.49
N ASP A 828 -14.89 -42.01 6.70
CA ASP A 828 -15.60 -42.26 7.94
C ASP A 828 -15.73 -40.98 8.79
N VAL A 829 -16.76 -40.94 9.63
CA VAL A 829 -16.96 -39.90 10.64
C VAL A 829 -17.12 -40.57 12.00
N ILE A 830 -16.21 -40.31 12.94
CA ILE A 830 -16.14 -40.99 14.23
C ILE A 830 -16.13 -39.97 15.36
N HIS A 831 -17.00 -40.16 16.33
CA HIS A 831 -17.06 -39.40 17.58
C HIS A 831 -16.95 -40.35 18.77
N GLY A 832 -15.88 -40.21 19.57
CA GLY A 832 -15.61 -40.99 20.78
C GLY A 832 -16.64 -40.77 21.88
N GLY A 833 -17.16 -39.55 21.97
CA GLY A 833 -18.12 -39.18 23.00
C GLY A 833 -17.41 -38.74 24.28
N GLY A 834 -17.77 -39.32 25.42
CA GLY A 834 -17.07 -39.04 26.67
C GLY A 834 -16.25 -40.26 27.09
N GLY A 835 -15.17 -40.05 27.82
CA GLY A 835 -14.26 -41.14 28.22
C GLY A 835 -12.88 -40.93 27.64
N ASN A 836 -11.97 -41.85 27.92
CA ASN A 836 -10.61 -41.79 27.36
C ASN A 836 -10.55 -42.76 26.20
N ASP A 837 -10.80 -42.27 25.01
CA ASP A 837 -11.09 -43.10 23.86
C ASP A 837 -9.84 -43.33 23.00
N THR A 838 -9.84 -44.46 22.30
CA THR A 838 -8.93 -44.68 21.17
C THR A 838 -9.77 -44.75 19.91
N VAL A 839 -9.75 -43.67 19.14
CA VAL A 839 -10.55 -43.50 17.92
C VAL A 839 -9.64 -43.27 16.72
N GLY A 840 -9.94 -43.94 15.62
CA GLY A 840 -9.18 -43.77 14.41
C GLY A 840 -9.79 -44.44 13.19
N SER A 841 -9.12 -44.26 12.08
CA SER A 841 -9.44 -44.93 10.83
C SER A 841 -8.17 -45.52 10.23
N LEU A 842 -8.30 -46.19 9.09
CA LEU A 842 -7.18 -46.75 8.37
C LEU A 842 -6.87 -45.94 7.12
N ARG A 843 -7.84 -45.77 6.23
CA ARG A 843 -7.69 -44.96 5.02
C ARG A 843 -8.97 -44.19 4.76
N GLY A 844 -8.86 -43.16 3.94
CA GLY A 844 -10.00 -42.37 3.52
C GLY A 844 -9.78 -40.91 3.90
N LYS A 845 -10.73 -40.05 3.57
CA LYS A 845 -10.73 -38.68 4.07
C LYS A 845 -11.63 -38.61 5.29
N ASP A 846 -11.05 -38.92 6.43
CA ASP A 846 -11.79 -39.22 7.64
C ASP A 846 -11.96 -37.98 8.52
N GLN A 847 -13.04 -37.97 9.30
CA GLN A 847 -13.29 -36.95 10.32
C GLN A 847 -13.40 -37.63 11.68
N ILE A 848 -12.41 -37.42 12.54
CA ILE A 848 -12.23 -38.21 13.75
C ILE A 848 -12.12 -37.29 14.96
N PHE A 849 -13.04 -37.45 15.90
CA PHE A 849 -13.21 -36.63 17.08
C PHE A 849 -13.11 -37.50 18.33
N GLY A 850 -12.16 -37.24 19.22
CA GLY A 850 -12.08 -37.84 20.56
C GLY A 850 -13.22 -37.35 21.45
N ASP A 851 -13.54 -36.06 21.33
CA ASP A 851 -14.56 -35.34 22.11
C ASP A 851 -14.12 -35.08 23.56
N ALA A 852 -14.66 -35.74 24.57
CA ALA A 852 -14.39 -35.37 25.97
C ALA A 852 -13.64 -36.45 26.76
N GLY A 853 -12.34 -36.24 26.96
CA GLY A 853 -11.48 -37.00 27.86
C GLY A 853 -10.03 -36.97 27.38
N ASP A 854 -9.16 -37.82 27.94
CA ASP A 854 -7.77 -37.91 27.48
C ASP A 854 -7.68 -38.95 26.34
N ASP A 855 -7.75 -38.49 25.10
CA ASP A 855 -7.98 -39.35 23.94
C ASP A 855 -6.72 -39.68 23.12
N VAL A 856 -6.80 -40.78 22.38
CA VAL A 856 -5.87 -41.15 21.31
C VAL A 856 -6.64 -41.14 20.00
N VAL A 857 -6.36 -40.15 19.16
CA VAL A 857 -7.05 -39.89 17.89
C VAL A 857 -6.06 -40.07 16.74
N TYR A 858 -6.39 -40.88 15.74
CA TYR A 858 -5.50 -41.01 14.57
C TYR A 858 -6.23 -41.18 13.23
N GLY A 859 -5.76 -40.45 12.22
CA GLY A 859 -6.37 -40.35 10.88
C GLY A 859 -6.20 -41.63 10.09
N GLY A 860 -4.95 -41.98 9.80
CA GLY A 860 -4.65 -43.10 8.92
C GLY A 860 -3.92 -42.59 7.68
N ALA A 861 -4.24 -43.16 6.53
CA ALA A 861 -3.74 -42.71 5.24
C ALA A 861 -4.79 -41.86 4.51
N ASP A 862 -4.31 -40.99 3.62
CA ASP A 862 -5.07 -39.94 2.92
C ASP A 862 -5.28 -38.69 3.81
N ASP A 863 -6.05 -37.69 3.35
CA ASP A 863 -6.08 -36.36 4.01
C ASP A 863 -7.18 -36.30 5.08
N ASP A 864 -6.81 -36.32 6.36
CA ASP A 864 -7.75 -36.45 7.48
C ASP A 864 -8.01 -35.16 8.25
N THR A 865 -9.15 -35.12 8.95
CA THR A 865 -9.50 -34.06 9.91
C THR A 865 -9.67 -34.64 11.31
N LEU A 866 -8.85 -34.19 12.25
CA LEU A 866 -8.77 -34.74 13.60
C LEU A 866 -9.12 -33.68 14.66
N SER A 867 -9.74 -34.09 15.75
CA SER A 867 -9.94 -33.25 16.94
C SER A 867 -9.79 -34.12 18.19
N GLY A 868 -8.97 -33.69 19.14
CA GLY A 868 -8.91 -34.29 20.48
C GLY A 868 -10.17 -33.90 21.24
N GLY A 869 -10.40 -32.60 21.37
CA GLY A 869 -11.57 -32.05 22.05
C GLY A 869 -11.15 -31.47 23.39
N THR A 870 -11.78 -31.86 24.49
CA THR A 870 -11.38 -31.42 25.83
C THR A 870 -10.62 -32.52 26.56
N GLY A 871 -9.40 -32.23 27.01
CA GLY A 871 -8.57 -33.17 27.76
C GLY A 871 -7.11 -33.04 27.37
N ASN A 872 -6.30 -34.08 27.60
CA ASN A 872 -4.92 -34.14 27.14
C ASN A 872 -4.76 -35.20 26.06
N ASP A 873 -4.81 -34.75 24.81
CA ASP A 873 -5.01 -35.66 23.70
C ASP A 873 -3.71 -35.99 22.96
N ARG A 874 -3.73 -37.13 22.28
CA ARG A 874 -2.70 -37.54 21.32
C ARG A 874 -3.34 -37.66 19.95
N LEU A 875 -2.99 -36.75 19.04
CA LEU A 875 -3.46 -36.75 17.67
C LEU A 875 -2.33 -37.20 16.76
N ASN A 876 -2.59 -38.18 15.92
CA ASN A 876 -1.66 -38.65 14.89
C ASN A 876 -2.34 -38.58 13.51
N GLY A 877 -1.92 -37.63 12.66
CA GLY A 877 -2.47 -37.48 11.30
C GLY A 877 -2.27 -38.74 10.47
N GLY A 878 -1.02 -39.18 10.39
CA GLY A 878 -0.63 -40.40 9.69
C GLY A 878 0.02 -40.07 8.35
N PHE A 879 -0.45 -40.70 7.27
CA PHE A 879 0.07 -40.47 5.92
C PHE A 879 -0.89 -39.59 5.11
N GLY A 880 -0.61 -38.31 5.00
CA GLY A 880 -1.45 -37.45 4.17
C GLY A 880 -1.09 -35.99 4.35
N LEU A 881 -2.03 -35.11 3.98
CA LEU A 881 -2.07 -33.74 4.46
C LEU A 881 -3.17 -33.59 5.50
N ASP A 882 -2.79 -33.69 6.77
CA ASP A 882 -3.75 -33.83 7.86
C ASP A 882 -4.01 -32.50 8.59
N THR A 883 -5.25 -32.33 9.04
CA THR A 883 -5.71 -31.13 9.74
C THR A 883 -6.19 -31.45 11.15
N ALA A 884 -5.51 -30.93 12.17
CA ALA A 884 -6.04 -30.91 13.54
C ALA A 884 -6.89 -29.64 13.78
N LEU A 885 -8.08 -29.82 14.33
CA LEU A 885 -8.97 -28.76 14.76
C LEU A 885 -8.71 -28.42 16.23
N GLN A 886 -8.63 -27.13 16.53
CA GLN A 886 -8.38 -26.62 17.88
C GLN A 886 -9.28 -25.43 18.20
N SER A 887 -9.85 -25.42 19.40
CA SER A 887 -10.76 -24.33 19.79
C SER A 887 -10.03 -23.00 20.00
N GLY A 888 -10.72 -21.87 19.83
CA GLY A 888 -10.18 -20.54 20.10
C GLY A 888 -9.22 -20.02 19.03
N THR A 889 -8.06 -19.51 19.44
CA THR A 889 -7.05 -18.90 18.56
C THR A 889 -5.64 -19.37 18.91
N LEU A 890 -4.69 -19.29 17.97
CA LEU A 890 -3.29 -19.63 18.23
C LEU A 890 -2.66 -18.88 19.44
N ALA A 891 -3.17 -17.70 19.79
CA ALA A 891 -2.68 -16.93 20.95
C ALA A 891 -3.01 -17.62 22.29
N ASP A 892 -4.07 -18.43 22.32
CA ASP A 892 -4.52 -19.16 23.49
C ASP A 892 -3.61 -20.34 23.84
N TYR A 893 -2.68 -20.71 22.94
CA TYR A 893 -1.79 -21.86 23.12
C TYR A 893 -0.33 -21.45 23.24
N ALA A 894 0.39 -22.16 24.09
CA ALA A 894 1.85 -22.24 24.06
C ALA A 894 2.26 -23.41 23.17
N VAL A 895 2.92 -23.10 22.05
CA VAL A 895 3.38 -24.11 21.10
C VAL A 895 4.83 -24.45 21.38
N THR A 896 5.10 -25.72 21.66
CA THR A 896 6.46 -26.24 21.89
C THR A 896 6.73 -27.46 21.02
N ARG A 897 8.01 -27.79 20.87
CA ARG A 897 8.45 -28.97 20.13
C ARG A 897 9.13 -29.94 21.09
N ASP A 898 8.70 -31.18 21.08
CA ASP A 898 9.28 -32.29 21.84
C ASP A 898 9.66 -33.41 20.87
N GLY A 899 10.92 -33.37 20.39
CA GLY A 899 11.39 -34.29 19.34
C GLY A 899 10.63 -34.13 18.02
N ASN A 900 9.83 -35.15 17.68
CA ASN A 900 9.01 -35.20 16.46
C ASN A 900 7.55 -34.78 16.70
N THR A 901 7.21 -34.47 17.96
CA THR A 901 5.86 -34.07 18.36
C THR A 901 5.79 -32.55 18.51
N VAL A 902 4.71 -31.96 18.00
CA VAL A 902 4.34 -30.59 18.33
C VAL A 902 3.36 -30.64 19.50
N VAL A 903 3.66 -29.90 20.55
CA VAL A 903 2.86 -29.89 21.78
C VAL A 903 2.17 -28.54 21.90
N LEU A 904 0.84 -28.56 21.94
CA LEU A 904 -0.01 -27.41 22.19
C LEU A 904 -0.41 -27.44 23.66
N THR A 905 -0.08 -26.40 24.42
CA THR A 905 -0.55 -26.26 25.80
C THR A 905 -1.49 -25.06 25.88
N HIS A 906 -2.76 -25.31 26.16
CA HIS A 906 -3.74 -24.24 26.30
C HIS A 906 -3.43 -23.40 27.55
N ARG A 907 -3.32 -22.08 27.39
CA ARG A 907 -2.74 -21.19 28.41
C ARG A 907 -3.66 -20.99 29.62
N SER A 908 -4.96 -21.17 29.47
CA SER A 908 -5.94 -20.92 30.52
C SER A 908 -6.33 -22.20 31.28
N SER A 909 -6.64 -23.29 30.57
CA SER A 909 -6.97 -24.59 31.18
C SER A 909 -5.72 -25.38 31.60
N GLY A 910 -4.61 -25.23 30.87
CA GLY A 910 -3.40 -26.03 31.05
C GLY A 910 -3.44 -27.40 30.36
N GLU A 911 -4.50 -27.68 29.58
CA GLU A 911 -4.64 -28.87 28.74
C GLU A 911 -3.50 -28.98 27.72
N ILE A 912 -3.12 -30.22 27.41
CA ILE A 912 -1.94 -30.53 26.58
C ILE A 912 -2.30 -31.51 25.48
N ASP A 913 -2.22 -31.02 24.24
CA ASP A 913 -2.39 -31.86 23.06
C ASP A 913 -1.05 -32.11 22.38
N ARG A 914 -0.85 -33.36 21.98
CA ARG A 914 0.35 -33.85 21.32
C ARG A 914 0.02 -34.22 19.89
N LEU A 915 0.60 -33.48 18.95
CA LEU A 915 0.39 -33.67 17.52
C LEU A 915 1.58 -34.38 16.91
N LEU A 916 1.32 -35.51 16.28
CA LEU A 916 2.26 -36.30 15.48
C LEU A 916 1.71 -36.38 14.05
N ASP A 917 2.58 -36.26 13.06
CA ASP A 917 2.19 -36.38 11.64
C ASP A 917 0.97 -35.54 11.22
N VAL A 918 0.74 -34.36 11.83
CA VAL A 918 -0.30 -33.39 11.45
C VAL A 918 0.34 -32.16 10.81
N GLU A 919 -0.02 -31.84 9.57
CA GLU A 919 0.59 -30.73 8.82
C GLU A 919 -0.11 -29.39 9.04
N VAL A 920 -1.40 -29.38 9.38
CA VAL A 920 -2.18 -28.16 9.59
C VAL A 920 -2.88 -28.21 10.94
N VAL A 921 -2.73 -27.14 11.74
CA VAL A 921 -3.58 -26.90 12.92
C VAL A 921 -4.46 -25.70 12.63
N GLN A 922 -5.75 -25.95 12.54
CA GLN A 922 -6.78 -24.96 12.30
C GLN A 922 -7.44 -24.56 13.61
N PHE A 923 -7.50 -23.24 13.85
CA PHE A 923 -8.20 -22.66 14.99
C PHE A 923 -9.55 -22.07 14.56
N ASP A 924 -10.50 -21.89 15.49
CA ASP A 924 -11.82 -21.29 15.22
C ASP A 924 -11.71 -19.92 14.54
N SER A 925 -10.69 -19.14 14.91
CA SER A 925 -10.39 -17.87 14.27
C SER A 925 -8.92 -17.46 14.38
N GLY A 926 -8.53 -16.46 13.58
CA GLY A 926 -7.17 -15.93 13.58
C GLY A 926 -6.24 -16.70 12.64
N ARG A 927 -4.99 -16.89 13.08
CA ARG A 927 -3.92 -17.46 12.25
C ARG A 927 -3.72 -18.95 12.55
N ASN A 928 -3.75 -19.78 11.51
CA ASN A 928 -3.43 -21.21 11.60
C ASN A 928 -1.93 -21.45 11.85
N LEU A 929 -1.62 -22.65 12.31
CA LEU A 929 -0.26 -23.17 12.42
C LEU A 929 -0.07 -24.26 11.35
N VAL A 930 1.05 -24.24 10.65
CA VAL A 930 1.45 -25.30 9.72
C VAL A 930 2.75 -25.93 10.17
N ILE A 931 2.83 -27.25 10.09
CA ILE A 931 3.94 -28.07 10.56
C ILE A 931 4.48 -28.80 9.34
N ALA A 932 5.68 -28.45 8.91
CA ALA A 932 6.38 -29.13 7.82
C ALA A 932 7.27 -30.23 8.41
N HIS A 933 6.93 -31.49 8.15
CA HIS A 933 7.67 -32.62 8.68
C HIS A 933 8.95 -32.86 7.89
N GLU A 934 8.92 -32.79 6.56
CA GLU A 934 10.08 -32.87 5.70
C GLU A 934 10.39 -31.52 5.01
N ALA A 935 11.65 -31.33 4.60
CA ALA A 935 12.07 -30.10 3.94
C ALA A 935 11.34 -29.87 2.59
N SER A 936 10.83 -30.94 1.96
CA SER A 936 10.01 -30.89 0.76
C SER A 936 8.66 -30.20 0.97
N ASP A 937 8.12 -30.25 2.18
CA ASP A 937 6.72 -29.90 2.45
C ASP A 937 6.57 -28.38 2.61
N VAL A 938 7.65 -27.71 3.03
CA VAL A 938 7.70 -26.28 3.34
C VAL A 938 7.13 -25.43 2.20
N ALA A 939 7.53 -25.72 0.96
CA ALA A 939 7.09 -24.94 -0.20
C ALA A 939 5.58 -25.11 -0.48
N MET A 940 5.08 -26.34 -0.34
CA MET A 940 3.67 -26.65 -0.54
C MET A 940 2.79 -26.03 0.55
N LEU A 941 3.14 -26.26 1.82
CA LEU A 941 2.38 -25.77 2.98
C LEU A 941 2.34 -24.25 3.05
N THR A 942 3.46 -23.57 2.76
CA THR A 942 3.50 -22.11 2.72
C THR A 942 2.66 -21.53 1.56
N ALA A 943 2.54 -22.25 0.44
CA ALA A 943 1.71 -21.83 -0.68
C ALA A 943 0.22 -22.01 -0.39
N LEU A 944 -0.17 -23.11 0.26
CA LEU A 944 -1.55 -23.39 0.65
C LEU A 944 -2.03 -22.49 1.81
N HIS A 945 -1.14 -22.15 2.74
CA HIS A 945 -1.46 -21.36 3.94
C HIS A 945 -0.50 -20.17 4.12
N PRO A 946 -0.56 -19.15 3.25
CA PRO A 946 0.44 -18.07 3.20
C PRO A 946 0.44 -17.15 4.43
N THR A 947 -0.64 -17.16 5.23
CA THR A 947 -0.77 -16.37 6.45
C THR A 947 -0.46 -17.17 7.71
N ALA A 948 -0.28 -18.49 7.61
CA ALA A 948 -0.06 -19.36 8.77
C ALA A 948 1.33 -19.19 9.37
N GLN A 949 1.47 -19.57 10.64
CA GLN A 949 2.78 -19.69 11.28
C GLN A 949 3.40 -21.05 10.91
N LEU A 950 4.66 -21.07 10.51
CA LEU A 950 5.36 -22.31 10.11
C LEU A 950 6.24 -22.87 11.24
N ILE A 951 6.17 -24.18 11.45
CA ILE A 951 7.13 -24.99 12.23
C ILE A 951 7.77 -26.00 11.28
N GLU A 952 9.10 -26.07 11.25
CA GLU A 952 9.82 -27.08 10.46
C GLU A 952 10.42 -28.14 11.39
N LEU A 953 10.03 -29.41 11.21
CA LEU A 953 10.57 -30.53 11.98
C LEU A 953 11.82 -31.13 11.33
N ASN A 954 11.94 -31.11 10.00
CA ASN A 954 13.08 -31.64 9.23
C ASN A 954 13.38 -33.12 9.56
N LEU A 955 12.34 -33.94 9.55
CA LEU A 955 12.38 -35.38 9.78
C LEU A 955 12.88 -36.13 8.54
N THR A 956 13.32 -37.37 8.74
CA THR A 956 13.61 -38.33 7.67
C THR A 956 12.61 -39.47 7.82
N ARG A 957 11.61 -39.55 6.94
CA ARG A 957 10.57 -40.59 7.01
C ARG A 957 10.88 -41.84 6.18
N ALA A 958 11.89 -41.79 5.30
CA ALA A 958 12.26 -42.93 4.46
C ALA A 958 13.34 -43.83 5.10
N VAL A 959 13.09 -45.14 5.13
CA VAL A 959 14.08 -46.18 5.51
C VAL A 959 14.34 -47.06 4.29
N ARG A 960 15.60 -47.09 3.83
CA ARG A 960 15.99 -47.85 2.63
C ARG A 960 16.99 -48.96 2.97
N GLY A 961 16.73 -50.17 2.48
CA GLY A 961 17.64 -51.32 2.57
C GLY A 961 18.54 -51.47 1.34
N THR A 962 19.14 -52.65 1.23
CA THR A 962 20.10 -53.08 0.21
C THR A 962 19.51 -54.18 -0.68
N ASP A 963 20.27 -54.72 -1.62
CA ASP A 963 19.84 -55.88 -2.43
C ASP A 963 20.12 -57.23 -1.71
N GLY A 964 20.33 -57.23 -0.39
CA GLY A 964 20.52 -58.45 0.42
C GLY A 964 19.62 -58.45 1.65
N ASN A 965 19.63 -59.55 2.41
CA ASN A 965 18.75 -59.71 3.58
C ASN A 965 19.04 -58.67 4.66
N ASP A 966 18.13 -57.72 4.84
CA ASP A 966 18.19 -56.65 5.81
C ASP A 966 17.32 -56.92 7.03
N VAL A 967 17.74 -56.36 8.17
CA VAL A 967 16.94 -56.39 9.40
C VAL A 967 16.85 -55.00 10.00
N VAL A 968 15.63 -54.46 10.04
CA VAL A 968 15.35 -53.10 10.53
C VAL A 968 14.49 -53.16 11.78
N THR A 969 14.74 -52.24 12.73
CA THR A 969 13.91 -52.05 13.93
C THR A 969 13.46 -50.60 13.95
N PRO A 970 12.35 -50.25 13.29
CA PRO A 970 11.90 -48.87 13.19
C PRO A 970 11.57 -48.32 14.58
N THR A 971 11.85 -47.03 14.78
CA THR A 971 11.38 -46.32 15.97
C THR A 971 9.94 -45.89 15.70
N LEU A 972 9.00 -46.44 16.47
CA LEU A 972 7.58 -46.12 16.36
C LEU A 972 7.31 -44.68 16.81
N GLY A 973 6.33 -44.03 16.17
CA GLY A 973 5.84 -42.70 16.53
C GLY A 973 5.88 -41.66 15.41
N ILE A 974 6.42 -41.97 14.24
CA ILE A 974 6.18 -41.18 13.01
C ILE A 974 5.85 -42.13 11.87
N GLY A 975 5.05 -41.68 10.91
CA GLY A 975 4.81 -42.37 9.65
C GLY A 975 6.12 -42.62 8.92
N LEU A 976 6.52 -43.89 8.79
CA LEU A 976 7.75 -44.29 8.08
C LEU A 976 7.43 -45.05 6.80
N ASN A 977 8.14 -44.69 5.74
CA ASN A 977 8.14 -45.39 4.46
C ASN A 977 9.36 -46.32 4.39
N ILE A 978 9.14 -47.63 4.57
CA ILE A 978 10.18 -48.65 4.64
C ILE A 978 10.22 -49.41 3.32
N ASP A 979 11.37 -49.35 2.63
CA ASP A 979 11.63 -50.08 1.38
C ASP A 979 12.98 -50.79 1.49
N LEU A 980 12.97 -52.10 1.76
CA LEU A 980 14.20 -52.82 2.11
C LEU A 980 14.97 -53.39 0.91
N GLY A 981 14.46 -53.22 -0.32
CA GLY A 981 15.17 -53.60 -1.53
C GLY A 981 14.91 -55.05 -1.94
N ALA A 982 15.94 -55.83 -2.27
CA ALA A 982 15.77 -57.23 -2.66
C ALA A 982 16.35 -58.13 -1.57
N GLY A 983 15.70 -59.24 -1.25
CA GLY A 983 16.20 -60.09 -0.17
C GLY A 983 15.10 -60.88 0.50
N LEU A 984 15.43 -61.44 1.67
CA LEU A 984 14.46 -61.90 2.65
C LEU A 984 14.58 -61.02 3.88
N ASP A 985 13.79 -59.96 3.90
CA ASP A 985 13.97 -58.83 4.80
C ASP A 985 13.03 -58.91 6.01
N VAL A 986 13.51 -58.41 7.15
CA VAL A 986 12.84 -58.51 8.44
C VAL A 986 12.66 -57.14 9.08
N VAL A 987 11.43 -56.79 9.42
CA VAL A 987 11.11 -55.65 10.29
C VAL A 987 10.79 -56.15 11.68
N ARG A 988 11.51 -55.64 12.70
CA ARG A 988 11.28 -55.96 14.10
C ARG A 988 10.45 -54.89 14.79
N LEU A 989 9.34 -55.30 15.39
CA LEU A 989 8.35 -54.42 16.03
C LEU A 989 8.22 -54.72 17.51
N ALA A 990 7.88 -53.70 18.29
CA ALA A 990 7.47 -53.88 19.68
C ALA A 990 6.08 -54.53 19.78
N GLY A 991 5.71 -55.02 20.96
CA GLY A 991 4.38 -55.61 21.19
C GLY A 991 4.21 -56.98 20.54
N GLY A 992 2.99 -57.25 20.06
CA GLY A 992 2.57 -58.50 19.43
C GLY A 992 1.68 -58.29 18.22
N ARG A 993 1.40 -59.35 17.46
CA ARG A 993 0.63 -59.23 16.20
C ARG A 993 -0.80 -58.70 16.39
N ALA A 994 -1.39 -58.92 17.56
CA ALA A 994 -2.72 -58.41 17.91
C ALA A 994 -2.75 -56.90 18.23
N SER A 995 -1.59 -56.27 18.48
CA SER A 995 -1.49 -54.84 18.79
C SER A 995 -1.38 -53.96 17.55
N VAL A 996 -1.46 -54.55 16.36
CA VAL A 996 -1.32 -53.84 15.08
C VAL A 996 -2.40 -54.28 14.10
N HIS A 997 -2.90 -53.31 13.34
CA HIS A 997 -3.65 -53.55 12.13
C HIS A 997 -2.68 -53.69 10.95
N LEU A 998 -3.01 -54.56 9.99
CA LEU A 998 -2.25 -54.73 8.75
C LEU A 998 -3.23 -54.61 7.58
N GLU A 999 -2.96 -53.66 6.70
CA GLU A 999 -3.70 -53.48 5.46
C GLU A 999 -2.77 -53.70 4.26
N VAL A 1000 -3.29 -54.37 3.23
CA VAL A 1000 -2.52 -54.69 2.02
C VAL A 1000 -3.10 -53.89 0.86
N GLU A 1001 -2.25 -53.07 0.25
CA GLU A 1001 -2.59 -52.22 -0.88
C GLU A 1001 -2.18 -52.84 -2.24
N ALA A 1002 -2.78 -52.33 -3.30
CA ALA A 1002 -2.40 -52.66 -4.67
C ALA A 1002 -0.93 -52.29 -4.95
N GLY A 1003 -0.15 -53.22 -5.51
CA GLY A 1003 1.25 -52.97 -5.88
C GLY A 1003 2.27 -53.27 -4.78
N HIS A 1004 2.00 -54.26 -3.94
CA HIS A 1004 2.87 -54.80 -2.89
C HIS A 1004 3.22 -53.83 -1.74
N LEU A 1005 2.35 -52.85 -1.48
CA LEU A 1005 2.46 -52.00 -0.31
C LEU A 1005 1.65 -52.62 0.83
N VAL A 1006 2.23 -52.66 2.02
CA VAL A 1006 1.54 -53.09 3.24
C VAL A 1006 1.61 -51.96 4.24
N GLU A 1007 0.47 -51.49 4.70
CA GLU A 1007 0.37 -50.49 5.75
C GLU A 1007 0.12 -51.18 7.09
N LEU A 1008 0.80 -50.72 8.12
CA LEU A 1008 0.63 -51.17 9.48
C LEU A 1008 0.30 -49.99 10.34
N THR A 1009 -0.77 -50.11 11.12
CA THR A 1009 -1.16 -49.13 12.13
C THR A 1009 -1.08 -49.80 13.49
N ARG A 1010 -0.34 -49.20 14.42
CA ARG A 1010 -0.33 -49.66 15.80
C ARG A 1010 -1.57 -49.16 16.50
N LEU A 1011 -2.31 -50.09 17.08
CA LEU A 1011 -3.61 -49.84 17.71
C LEU A 1011 -3.53 -49.03 19.01
N GLU A 1012 -2.38 -48.98 19.65
CA GLU A 1012 -2.20 -48.29 20.95
C GLU A 1012 -2.04 -46.77 20.81
N ASP A 1013 -1.45 -46.30 19.70
CA ASP A 1013 -1.09 -44.88 19.52
C ASP A 1013 -1.21 -44.38 18.08
N GLY A 1014 -1.80 -45.18 17.20
CA GLY A 1014 -1.93 -44.88 15.78
C GLY A 1014 -0.62 -44.86 15.00
N ALA A 1015 0.53 -45.29 15.56
CA ALA A 1015 1.80 -45.20 14.84
C ALA A 1015 1.76 -46.03 13.54
N MET A 1016 2.09 -45.39 12.40
CA MET A 1016 1.99 -46.01 11.09
C MET A 1016 3.34 -46.37 10.47
N LEU A 1017 3.37 -47.48 9.74
CA LEU A 1017 4.49 -47.92 8.92
C LEU A 1017 3.96 -48.39 7.57
N SER A 1018 4.60 -47.98 6.49
CA SER A 1018 4.36 -48.54 5.16
C SER A 1018 5.55 -49.39 4.74
N PHE A 1019 5.29 -50.58 4.20
CA PHE A 1019 6.31 -51.55 3.82
C PHE A 1019 6.26 -51.83 2.32
N ARG A 1020 7.43 -51.81 1.70
CA ARG A 1020 7.71 -52.39 0.39
C ARG A 1020 8.88 -53.35 0.52
N ASN A 1021 8.81 -54.45 -0.22
CA ASN A 1021 9.85 -55.46 -0.27
C ASN A 1021 10.29 -55.90 1.15
N THR A 1022 9.30 -56.33 1.94
CA THR A 1022 9.53 -56.89 3.28
C THR A 1022 8.83 -58.24 3.31
N GLU A 1023 9.53 -59.26 3.79
CA GLU A 1023 9.00 -60.63 3.82
C GLU A 1023 8.57 -61.07 5.22
N LEU A 1024 9.11 -60.45 6.28
CA LEU A 1024 8.83 -60.84 7.66
C LEU A 1024 8.63 -59.63 8.58
N LEU A 1025 7.55 -59.65 9.36
CA LEU A 1025 7.38 -58.84 10.55
C LEU A 1025 7.63 -59.71 11.77
N ALA A 1026 8.55 -59.33 12.65
CA ALA A 1026 8.89 -60.05 13.87
C ALA A 1026 8.59 -59.19 15.09
N PHE A 1027 7.74 -59.67 15.98
CA PHE A 1027 7.28 -58.95 17.15
C PHE A 1027 8.07 -59.34 18.41
N ALA A 1028 8.19 -58.42 19.36
CA ALA A 1028 8.94 -58.64 20.59
C ALA A 1028 8.40 -59.78 21.46
N ASN A 1029 7.10 -60.09 21.36
CA ASN A 1029 6.47 -61.24 22.03
C ASN A 1029 6.78 -62.60 21.37
N GLY A 1030 7.50 -62.61 20.24
CA GLY A 1030 7.85 -63.80 19.48
C GLY A 1030 6.89 -64.14 18.34
N ASP A 1031 5.84 -63.35 18.12
CA ASP A 1031 4.99 -63.50 16.94
C ASP A 1031 5.77 -63.13 15.68
N VAL A 1032 5.47 -63.82 14.58
CA VAL A 1032 6.04 -63.52 13.27
C VAL A 1032 4.91 -63.53 12.26
N THR A 1033 4.89 -62.54 11.39
CA THR A 1033 3.99 -62.46 10.24
C THR A 1033 4.79 -62.48 8.95
N VAL A 1034 4.51 -63.46 8.10
CA VAL A 1034 5.08 -63.57 6.75
C VAL A 1034 4.27 -62.66 5.83
N LEU A 1035 4.95 -61.72 5.18
CA LEU A 1035 4.42 -60.90 4.10
C LEU A 1035 4.86 -61.53 2.78
N ALA A 1036 4.05 -62.47 2.28
CA ALA A 1036 4.46 -63.27 1.13
C ALA A 1036 4.35 -62.47 -0.17
N GLN A 1037 5.50 -62.25 -0.82
CA GLN A 1037 5.61 -61.53 -2.09
C GLN A 1037 5.40 -62.43 -3.33
N THR A 1038 5.30 -63.75 -3.12
CA THR A 1038 4.91 -64.72 -4.14
C THR A 1038 3.95 -65.76 -3.58
N LYS A 1039 3.10 -66.33 -4.44
CA LYS A 1039 2.22 -67.45 -4.09
C LYS A 1039 2.99 -68.64 -3.47
N ASP A 1040 4.20 -68.91 -3.95
CA ASP A 1040 5.03 -70.01 -3.45
C ASP A 1040 5.53 -69.74 -2.01
N GLN A 1041 5.92 -68.50 -1.70
CA GLN A 1041 6.25 -68.10 -0.32
C GLN A 1041 5.04 -68.17 0.60
N ALA A 1042 3.86 -67.79 0.13
CA ALA A 1042 2.63 -67.83 0.91
C ALA A 1042 2.25 -69.27 1.29
N VAL A 1043 2.35 -70.19 0.32
CA VAL A 1043 2.13 -71.63 0.57
C VAL A 1043 3.21 -72.20 1.48
N LEU A 1044 4.47 -71.79 1.33
CA LEU A 1044 5.57 -72.22 2.22
C LEU A 1044 5.33 -71.80 3.68
N GLY A 1045 4.92 -70.55 3.93
CA GLY A 1045 4.65 -70.03 5.27
C GLY A 1045 3.52 -70.80 5.96
N ARG A 1046 2.39 -70.98 5.27
CA ARG A 1046 1.26 -71.77 5.78
C ARG A 1046 1.60 -73.25 5.97
N ALA A 1047 2.38 -73.84 5.06
CA ALA A 1047 2.84 -75.23 5.18
C ALA A 1047 3.75 -75.42 6.41
N TYR A 1048 4.60 -74.44 6.72
CA TYR A 1048 5.47 -74.45 7.90
C TYR A 1048 4.64 -74.55 9.20
N GLU A 1049 3.60 -73.74 9.33
CA GLU A 1049 2.71 -73.74 10.51
C GLU A 1049 1.89 -75.04 10.60
N LEU A 1050 1.28 -75.47 9.50
CA LEU A 1050 0.53 -76.72 9.39
C LEU A 1050 1.35 -77.94 9.85
N LEU A 1051 2.64 -77.94 9.55
CA LEU A 1051 3.54 -79.00 9.93
C LEU A 1051 4.01 -78.87 11.37
N LEU A 1052 4.43 -77.69 11.81
CA LEU A 1052 5.19 -77.58 13.05
C LEU A 1052 4.34 -77.19 14.26
N ASN A 1053 3.06 -76.84 14.05
CA ASN A 1053 2.12 -76.39 15.09
C ASN A 1053 2.73 -75.32 16.00
N ARG A 1054 3.47 -74.40 15.39
CA ARG A 1054 4.13 -73.26 16.01
C ARG A 1054 4.24 -72.16 14.97
N ASN A 1055 4.26 -70.92 15.45
CA ASN A 1055 4.50 -69.75 14.61
C ASN A 1055 5.80 -69.93 13.82
N VAL A 1056 5.81 -69.38 12.61
CA VAL A 1056 6.99 -69.32 11.75
C VAL A 1056 8.13 -68.64 12.53
N ASP A 1057 9.31 -69.27 12.59
CA ASP A 1057 10.50 -68.59 13.11
C ASP A 1057 11.34 -68.00 11.96
N VAL A 1058 11.95 -66.84 12.22
CA VAL A 1058 12.65 -66.03 11.20
C VAL A 1058 13.73 -66.87 10.49
N ASP A 1059 14.58 -67.55 11.26
CA ASP A 1059 15.71 -68.32 10.73
C ASP A 1059 15.23 -69.52 9.88
N GLY A 1060 14.22 -70.23 10.36
CA GLY A 1060 13.63 -71.38 9.69
C GLY A 1060 12.94 -71.00 8.38
N PHE A 1061 12.16 -69.93 8.36
CA PHE A 1061 11.52 -69.46 7.13
C PHE A 1061 12.54 -68.95 6.12
N GLN A 1062 13.51 -68.14 6.56
CA GLN A 1062 14.56 -67.64 5.67
C GLN A 1062 15.36 -68.77 5.04
N PHE A 1063 15.67 -69.83 5.80
CA PHE A 1063 16.35 -71.00 5.29
C PHE A 1063 15.58 -71.64 4.12
N TRP A 1064 14.29 -71.94 4.30
CA TRP A 1064 13.51 -72.60 3.25
C TRP A 1064 13.15 -71.67 2.07
N ALA A 1065 12.85 -70.40 2.35
CA ALA A 1065 12.52 -69.41 1.33
C ALA A 1065 13.74 -69.08 0.44
N SER A 1066 14.97 -69.18 0.97
CA SER A 1066 16.19 -69.00 0.17
C SER A 1066 16.33 -70.02 -0.95
N GLY A 1067 15.79 -71.23 -0.77
CA GLY A 1067 15.74 -72.26 -1.82
C GLY A 1067 14.86 -71.84 -3.00
N LEU A 1068 13.70 -71.23 -2.72
CA LEU A 1068 12.81 -70.68 -3.76
C LEU A 1068 13.48 -69.52 -4.50
N ALA A 1069 14.13 -68.61 -3.76
CA ALA A 1069 14.88 -67.50 -4.33
C ALA A 1069 16.07 -67.96 -5.21
N ALA A 1070 16.67 -69.11 -4.88
CA ALA A 1070 17.72 -69.75 -5.68
C ALA A 1070 17.19 -70.56 -6.90
N GLY A 1071 15.87 -70.56 -7.13
CA GLY A 1071 15.22 -71.20 -8.28
C GLY A 1071 14.77 -72.65 -8.07
N ALA A 1072 14.78 -73.18 -6.84
CA ALA A 1072 14.16 -74.46 -6.54
C ALA A 1072 12.64 -74.36 -6.66
N SER A 1073 11.98 -75.43 -7.09
CA SER A 1073 10.51 -75.47 -7.11
C SER A 1073 9.95 -75.62 -5.69
N LEU A 1074 8.77 -75.03 -5.43
CA LEU A 1074 8.05 -75.20 -4.16
C LEU A 1074 7.92 -76.67 -3.73
N GLN A 1075 7.59 -77.55 -4.69
CA GLN A 1075 7.50 -78.97 -4.44
C GLN A 1075 8.81 -79.59 -3.93
N SER A 1076 9.97 -79.15 -4.45
CA SER A 1076 11.28 -79.62 -4.00
C SER A 1076 11.56 -79.18 -2.57
N VAL A 1077 11.31 -77.91 -2.26
CA VAL A 1077 11.49 -77.34 -0.91
C VAL A 1077 10.58 -78.03 0.10
N LEU A 1078 9.29 -78.20 -0.20
CA LEU A 1078 8.35 -78.91 0.67
C LEU A 1078 8.75 -80.38 0.87
N THR A 1079 9.27 -81.05 -0.16
CA THR A 1079 9.77 -82.43 -0.04
C THR A 1079 10.94 -82.52 0.93
N GLU A 1080 11.91 -81.59 0.86
CA GLU A 1080 13.02 -81.54 1.80
C GLU A 1080 12.55 -81.29 3.24
N ILE A 1081 11.57 -80.39 3.43
CA ILE A 1081 10.94 -80.15 4.73
C ILE A 1081 10.35 -81.44 5.32
N THR A 1082 9.70 -82.29 4.51
CA THR A 1082 9.15 -83.57 5.00
C THR A 1082 10.19 -84.54 5.54
N THR A 1083 11.44 -84.41 5.08
CA THR A 1083 12.57 -85.22 5.53
C THR A 1083 13.37 -84.59 6.66
N SER A 1084 13.01 -83.36 7.07
CA SER A 1084 13.65 -82.66 8.17
C SER A 1084 13.40 -83.36 9.51
N ARG A 1085 14.31 -83.12 10.46
CA ARG A 1085 14.23 -83.69 11.81
C ARG A 1085 12.95 -83.26 12.55
N GLU A 1086 12.45 -82.06 12.25
CA GLU A 1086 11.29 -81.46 12.90
C GLU A 1086 9.98 -82.05 12.37
N ALA A 1087 9.91 -82.32 11.07
CA ALA A 1087 8.74 -82.91 10.42
C ALA A 1087 8.62 -84.44 10.65
N ALA A 1088 9.71 -85.11 11.04
CA ALA A 1088 9.78 -86.57 11.17
C ALA A 1088 8.66 -87.19 12.03
N SER A 1089 8.19 -86.49 13.07
CA SER A 1089 7.15 -86.97 13.99
C SER A 1089 5.76 -87.13 13.34
N ILE A 1090 5.47 -86.36 12.29
CA ILE A 1090 4.17 -86.33 11.60
C ILE A 1090 4.24 -87.14 10.32
N PHE A 1091 5.36 -87.07 9.61
CA PHE A 1091 5.55 -87.84 8.38
C PHE A 1091 5.82 -89.34 8.62
N SER A 1092 6.09 -89.76 9.86
CA SER A 1092 6.11 -91.18 10.23
C SER A 1092 4.72 -91.77 10.55
N LEU A 1093 3.67 -90.95 10.62
CA LEU A 1093 2.31 -91.40 10.91
C LEU A 1093 1.72 -92.19 9.74
N SER A 1094 0.61 -92.92 9.97
CA SER A 1094 -0.20 -93.45 8.87
C SER A 1094 -0.84 -92.30 8.08
N ASP A 1095 -1.21 -92.51 6.82
CA ASP A 1095 -1.80 -91.46 5.97
C ASP A 1095 -3.05 -90.84 6.62
N SER A 1096 -3.89 -91.65 7.27
CA SER A 1096 -5.07 -91.19 8.00
C SER A 1096 -4.71 -90.30 9.19
N ALA A 1097 -3.72 -90.68 9.99
CA ALA A 1097 -3.28 -89.91 11.15
C ALA A 1097 -2.48 -88.65 10.76
N PHE A 1098 -1.78 -88.68 9.64
CA PHE A 1098 -1.13 -87.51 9.04
C PHE A 1098 -2.17 -86.44 8.68
N LEU A 1099 -3.24 -86.83 7.98
CA LEU A 1099 -4.33 -85.91 7.63
C LEU A 1099 -5.06 -85.38 8.85
N ASP A 1100 -5.33 -86.23 9.87
CA ASP A 1100 -5.92 -85.77 11.12
C ASP A 1100 -5.08 -84.69 11.80
N GLN A 1101 -3.75 -84.80 11.75
CA GLN A 1101 -2.86 -83.78 12.28
C GLN A 1101 -2.89 -82.50 11.45
N LEU A 1102 -2.99 -82.56 10.12
CA LEU A 1102 -3.11 -81.34 9.30
C LEU A 1102 -4.42 -80.59 9.57
N TYR A 1103 -5.55 -81.30 9.67
CA TYR A 1103 -6.84 -80.68 10.01
C TYR A 1103 -6.84 -80.09 11.42
N LEU A 1104 -6.27 -80.80 12.40
CA LEU A 1104 -6.21 -80.32 13.77
C LEU A 1104 -5.29 -79.09 13.91
N ARG A 1105 -4.13 -79.09 13.25
CA ARG A 1105 -3.15 -78.00 13.38
C ARG A 1105 -3.49 -76.78 12.55
N GLY A 1106 -4.05 -76.99 11.36
CA GLY A 1106 -4.39 -75.89 10.45
C GLY A 1106 -5.72 -75.24 10.71
N PHE A 1107 -6.68 -76.02 11.20
CA PHE A 1107 -8.08 -75.62 11.24
C PHE A 1107 -8.73 -75.84 12.61
N ASP A 1108 -7.93 -76.23 13.61
CA ASP A 1108 -8.35 -76.52 14.99
C ASP A 1108 -9.58 -77.43 15.11
N ARG A 1109 -9.69 -78.39 14.19
CA ARG A 1109 -10.85 -79.30 14.13
C ARG A 1109 -10.45 -80.69 13.70
N ALA A 1110 -11.32 -81.64 14.05
CA ALA A 1110 -11.27 -82.97 13.46
C ALA A 1110 -11.58 -82.89 11.95
N ALA A 1111 -10.90 -83.73 11.17
CA ALA A 1111 -11.14 -83.86 9.75
C ALA A 1111 -12.58 -84.31 9.48
N ASP A 1112 -13.29 -83.61 8.60
CA ASP A 1112 -14.60 -84.05 8.15
C ASP A 1112 -14.45 -85.30 7.24
N ALA A 1113 -15.48 -86.15 7.25
CA ALA A 1113 -15.40 -87.46 6.60
C ALA A 1113 -15.15 -87.35 5.07
N SER A 1114 -15.69 -86.30 4.44
CA SER A 1114 -15.59 -86.09 2.98
C SER A 1114 -14.22 -85.54 2.57
N GLY A 1115 -13.72 -84.52 3.26
CA GLY A 1115 -12.41 -83.92 3.03
C GLY A 1115 -11.28 -84.90 3.32
N LYS A 1116 -11.39 -85.66 4.42
CA LYS A 1116 -10.41 -86.73 4.73
C LYS A 1116 -10.39 -87.82 3.65
N ALA A 1117 -11.56 -88.23 3.15
CA ALA A 1117 -11.63 -89.25 2.09
C ALA A 1117 -11.00 -88.76 0.77
N TYR A 1118 -11.18 -87.49 0.41
CA TYR A 1118 -10.57 -86.89 -0.77
C TYR A 1118 -9.03 -86.97 -0.72
N TRP A 1119 -8.42 -86.56 0.40
CA TRP A 1119 -6.96 -86.58 0.55
C TRP A 1119 -6.38 -87.98 0.70
N LEU A 1120 -7.11 -88.92 1.33
CA LEU A 1120 -6.71 -90.33 1.39
C LEU A 1120 -6.69 -90.97 0.00
N ASP A 1121 -7.66 -90.66 -0.87
CA ASP A 1121 -7.67 -91.13 -2.26
C ASP A 1121 -6.47 -90.57 -3.05
N ALA A 1122 -6.13 -89.29 -2.85
CA ALA A 1122 -4.95 -88.69 -3.46
C ALA A 1122 -3.65 -89.42 -3.08
N LEU A 1123 -3.46 -89.72 -1.79
CA LEU A 1123 -2.30 -90.50 -1.31
C LEU A 1123 -2.31 -91.93 -1.87
N ALA A 1124 -3.48 -92.58 -1.94
CA ALA A 1124 -3.61 -93.93 -2.51
C ALA A 1124 -3.30 -93.98 -4.02
N ARG A 1125 -3.53 -92.88 -4.76
CA ARG A 1125 -3.15 -92.71 -6.16
C ARG A 1125 -1.66 -92.43 -6.38
N GLY A 1126 -0.87 -92.33 -5.30
CA GLY A 1126 0.58 -92.13 -5.34
C GLY A 1126 1.03 -90.68 -5.25
N GLU A 1127 0.14 -89.73 -4.92
CA GLU A 1127 0.55 -88.36 -4.60
C GLU A 1127 1.46 -88.35 -3.38
N SER A 1128 2.51 -87.53 -3.41
CA SER A 1128 3.39 -87.39 -2.26
C SER A 1128 2.70 -86.61 -1.13
N ARG A 1129 3.06 -86.89 0.13
CA ARG A 1129 2.57 -86.08 1.26
C ARG A 1129 2.98 -84.61 1.17
N ALA A 1130 4.10 -84.30 0.51
CA ALA A 1130 4.49 -82.93 0.19
C ALA A 1130 3.50 -82.25 -0.76
N LYS A 1131 2.97 -82.98 -1.76
CA LYS A 1131 1.94 -82.45 -2.67
C LYS A 1131 0.60 -82.24 -1.97
N VAL A 1132 0.22 -83.15 -1.07
CA VAL A 1132 -0.96 -82.99 -0.21
C VAL A 1132 -0.83 -81.77 0.69
N LEU A 1133 0.34 -81.58 1.30
CA LEU A 1133 0.62 -80.40 2.13
C LEU A 1133 0.53 -79.10 1.33
N GLU A 1134 1.10 -79.05 0.12
CA GLU A 1134 0.99 -77.90 -0.79
C GLU A 1134 -0.48 -77.56 -1.07
N GLY A 1135 -1.31 -78.57 -1.37
CA GLY A 1135 -2.75 -78.40 -1.61
C GLY A 1135 -3.53 -77.93 -0.38
N PHE A 1136 -3.14 -78.40 0.81
CA PHE A 1136 -3.71 -77.96 2.08
C PHE A 1136 -3.36 -76.49 2.38
N ALA A 1137 -2.07 -76.16 2.31
CA ALA A 1137 -1.55 -74.82 2.56
C ALA A 1137 -1.99 -73.79 1.50
N GLY A 1138 -2.28 -74.23 0.28
CA GLY A 1138 -2.81 -73.41 -0.81
C GLY A 1138 -4.34 -73.35 -0.87
N SER A 1139 -5.06 -73.99 0.06
CA SER A 1139 -6.52 -73.97 0.08
C SER A 1139 -7.06 -72.60 0.54
N ASN A 1140 -8.24 -72.22 0.05
CA ASN A 1140 -8.92 -70.99 0.50
C ASN A 1140 -9.20 -71.01 2.01
N GLU A 1141 -9.43 -72.21 2.57
CA GLU A 1141 -9.62 -72.41 4.02
C GLU A 1141 -8.34 -72.07 4.79
N ALA A 1142 -7.16 -72.52 4.33
CA ALA A 1142 -5.89 -72.17 4.95
C ALA A 1142 -5.53 -70.69 4.81
N ILE A 1143 -5.87 -70.07 3.67
CA ILE A 1143 -5.68 -68.62 3.45
C ILE A 1143 -6.53 -67.81 4.44
N ALA A 1144 -7.76 -68.24 4.70
CA ALA A 1144 -8.68 -67.52 5.58
C ALA A 1144 -8.40 -67.72 7.08
N LEU A 1145 -7.78 -68.84 7.47
CA LEU A 1145 -7.65 -69.24 8.86
C LEU A 1145 -6.25 -69.03 9.45
N ILE A 1146 -5.20 -69.03 8.63
CA ILE A 1146 -3.81 -68.91 9.10
C ILE A 1146 -3.36 -67.45 9.06
N GLY A 1147 -3.47 -66.75 10.19
CA GLY A 1147 -3.19 -65.31 10.31
C GLY A 1147 -1.71 -64.92 10.39
N SER A 1148 -0.80 -65.90 10.54
CA SER A 1148 0.65 -65.66 10.55
C SER A 1148 1.23 -65.37 9.16
N THR A 1149 0.45 -65.57 8.10
CA THR A 1149 0.91 -65.39 6.72
C THR A 1149 -0.09 -64.53 5.97
N VAL A 1150 0.34 -63.33 5.57
CA VAL A 1150 -0.40 -62.39 4.74
C VAL A 1150 0.08 -62.55 3.30
N ASP A 1151 -0.84 -62.83 2.38
CA ASP A 1151 -0.54 -63.03 0.95
C ASP A 1151 -0.65 -61.70 0.21
N VAL A 1152 0.51 -61.10 -0.10
CA VAL A 1152 0.61 -59.75 -0.71
C VAL A 1152 0.48 -59.82 -2.24
N THR A 1153 0.64 -61.01 -2.85
CA THR A 1153 0.65 -61.19 -4.32
C THR A 1153 -0.72 -61.51 -4.92
N VAL A 1154 -1.64 -62.07 -4.14
CA VAL A 1154 -2.87 -62.69 -4.66
C VAL A 1154 -4.09 -61.76 -4.62
N MET A 1155 -4.00 -60.60 -3.97
CA MET A 1155 -5.07 -59.60 -3.96
C MET A 1155 -4.83 -58.55 -5.05
N THR A 1156 -5.23 -58.89 -6.28
CA THR A 1156 -5.35 -57.96 -7.42
C THR A 1156 -6.74 -57.40 -7.55
#